data_AF-A0A931RT64-F1
#
_entry.id   AF-A0A931RT64-F1
#
_cell.length_a   1.000
_cell.length_b   1.000
_cell.length_c   1.000
_cell.angle_alpha   90.00
_cell.angle_beta   90.00
_cell.angle_gamma   90.00
#
_symmetry.space_group_name_H-M   'P 1'
#
loop_
_entity.id
_entity.type
_entity.pdbx_description
1 polymer ?
#
loop_
_entity_poly.entity_id
_entity_poly.type
_entity_poly.pdbx_seq_one_letter_code
_entity_poly.pdbx_strand_id
1 'polypeptide(L)'
;MKILIAIIGGMLFGVLFVSSADAYGVETHALLTKEIVSFYNTNFSNKKVAGELASYLIDGARHEDTNPRYLNHFYDPVNDRGLADGIYKGQGSKYWAQDEDSQTALLYKLFSRTADSILTASQLSKIDSVYYKTNFTWQKAVDLYAQGKDEEAFFSLGHVIHLMEDSAVPDHTRNDAHPPFDDGGSPYENWTKKFDLNNPDTDLAGRLNLRKPILLANLNDYFNSMSNYSNNNFYSRDSIKNFKLPVPDYFKKIDGDLYGLKRDNEDGDYMLGLTKGTFLWASNKIEDIDRPNVLSAYWSHLSVKAVQHGAGVLDLFFKEGEKAKEKLARDKASRPYLGMLMDGFDSLFGGSEDAVDDFGTGTNDQVAVISSTPTPVPSPKASPSPSPTVTSLSESSTAISSAILLVTPAPEPSPSPSPSMTLTPSPTPLFPPNIMLSGSDGTGLVATPAPTPTASPEPQPEADPPPAETPTPTPTPEPTPSPTPEPTSGFLTAVDFYKDTSDKYFVKLSWDKYPFIATNFNHLSSKQPPVHNWHVIIFYLNHEAPTTGDLFWISYKQSDLYRSWGLIAPDGLKVKYPNCKSTMTKGSALILPDKEGDCEALSDNHPSHSHIFSGLASGSVTLEALSENFSSATPVAGQDYISLAYYAFQAGYEPNNYGLRLVSVDPVKYYLREDVE
;
A
#
# COMPACT_ATOMS: atom_id res chain seq x y z
N MET A 1 31.64 2.79 -8.17
CA MET A 1 31.00 2.86 -9.50
C MET A 1 30.86 1.50 -10.19
N LYS A 2 31.93 0.82 -10.65
CA LYS A 2 31.79 -0.47 -11.40
C LYS A 2 31.03 -1.58 -10.65
N ILE A 3 31.18 -1.69 -9.32
CA ILE A 3 30.45 -2.66 -8.49
C ILE A 3 28.95 -2.32 -8.40
N LEU A 4 28.60 -1.03 -8.30
CA LEU A 4 27.21 -0.57 -8.21
C LEU A 4 26.42 -0.85 -9.51
N ILE A 5 27.08 -0.66 -10.66
CA ILE A 5 26.52 -0.97 -11.99
C ILE A 5 26.28 -2.48 -12.15
N ALA A 6 27.15 -3.33 -11.57
CA ALA A 6 26.97 -4.78 -11.60
C ALA A 6 25.81 -5.27 -10.70
N ILE A 7 25.61 -4.64 -9.53
CA ILE A 7 24.49 -4.97 -8.63
C ILE A 7 23.15 -4.56 -9.25
N ILE A 8 23.05 -3.33 -9.76
CA ILE A 8 21.84 -2.83 -10.43
C ILE A 8 21.55 -3.64 -11.70
N GLY A 9 22.57 -3.94 -12.51
CA GLY A 9 22.45 -4.79 -13.69
C GLY A 9 22.00 -6.22 -13.37
N GLY A 10 22.51 -6.82 -12.28
CA GLY A 10 22.10 -8.16 -11.82
C GLY A 10 20.65 -8.21 -11.34
N MET A 11 20.20 -7.22 -10.58
CA MET A 11 18.80 -7.12 -10.14
C MET A 11 17.83 -6.90 -11.31
N LEU A 12 18.17 -6.02 -12.27
CA LEU A 12 17.36 -5.81 -13.48
C LEU A 12 17.32 -7.02 -14.41
N PHE A 13 18.39 -7.83 -14.47
CA PHE A 13 18.37 -9.09 -15.23
C PHE A 13 17.56 -10.18 -14.51
N GLY A 14 17.53 -10.19 -13.17
CA GLY A 14 16.72 -11.12 -12.38
C GLY A 14 15.22 -10.94 -12.62
N VAL A 15 14.71 -9.71 -12.51
CA VAL A 15 13.26 -9.40 -12.66
C VAL A 15 12.69 -9.75 -14.05
N LEU A 16 13.54 -9.90 -15.07
CA LEU A 16 13.13 -10.31 -16.43
C LEU A 16 13.10 -11.85 -16.64
N PHE A 17 13.64 -12.64 -15.70
CA PHE A 17 13.74 -14.10 -15.81
C PHE A 17 13.20 -14.87 -14.59
N VAL A 18 12.92 -14.20 -13.47
CA VAL A 18 12.06 -14.75 -12.42
C VAL A 18 10.64 -14.75 -12.96
N SER A 19 10.15 -15.95 -13.29
CA SER A 19 8.73 -16.20 -13.48
C SER A 19 8.02 -16.23 -12.14
N SER A 20 6.72 -15.93 -12.14
CA SER A 20 5.97 -15.75 -10.91
C SER A 20 5.98 -17.01 -10.04
N ALA A 21 6.37 -16.82 -8.78
CA ALA A 21 6.01 -17.71 -7.69
C ALA A 21 4.78 -17.08 -7.03
N ASP A 22 3.64 -17.24 -7.71
CA ASP A 22 2.32 -16.89 -7.16
C ASP A 22 1.96 -17.96 -6.13
N ALA A 23 1.55 -17.55 -4.93
CA ALA A 23 1.33 -18.43 -3.78
C ALA A 23 0.05 -19.30 -3.95
N TYR A 24 -0.99 -19.05 -3.14
CA TYR A 24 -2.31 -19.43 -3.60
C TYR A 24 -2.60 -18.71 -4.93
N GLY A 25 -3.41 -19.30 -5.80
CA GLY A 25 -3.83 -18.56 -7.00
C GLY A 25 -4.65 -17.33 -6.62
N VAL A 26 -4.58 -16.26 -7.40
CA VAL A 26 -5.36 -15.01 -7.25
C VAL A 26 -6.82 -15.25 -6.82
N GLU A 27 -7.52 -16.22 -7.43
CA GLU A 27 -8.92 -16.54 -7.11
C GLU A 27 -9.11 -17.43 -5.86
N THR A 28 -8.06 -18.14 -5.43
CA THR A 28 -7.99 -18.85 -4.14
C THR A 28 -7.78 -17.86 -2.99
N HIS A 29 -6.95 -16.82 -3.17
CA HIS A 29 -6.88 -15.66 -2.27
C HIS A 29 -8.25 -14.99 -2.15
N ALA A 30 -8.90 -14.70 -3.28
CA ALA A 30 -10.24 -14.11 -3.29
C ALA A 30 -11.27 -14.93 -2.48
N LEU A 31 -11.20 -16.26 -2.57
CA LEU A 31 -12.02 -17.17 -1.76
C LEU A 31 -11.67 -17.12 -0.26
N LEU A 32 -10.38 -17.21 0.10
CA LEU A 32 -9.97 -17.17 1.51
C LEU A 32 -10.33 -15.84 2.17
N THR A 33 -10.14 -14.72 1.47
CA THR A 33 -10.52 -13.38 1.96
C THR A 33 -12.04 -13.25 2.16
N LYS A 34 -12.85 -13.85 1.28
CA LYS A 34 -14.31 -13.93 1.46
C LYS A 34 -14.69 -14.76 2.70
N GLU A 35 -14.04 -15.90 2.93
CA GLU A 35 -14.28 -16.74 4.11
C GLU A 35 -13.77 -16.09 5.41
N ILE A 36 -12.67 -15.33 5.36
CA ILE A 36 -12.20 -14.45 6.44
C ILE A 36 -13.30 -13.47 6.86
N VAL A 37 -13.89 -12.74 5.90
CA VAL A 37 -14.99 -11.80 6.17
C VAL A 37 -16.21 -12.51 6.75
N SER A 38 -16.59 -13.67 6.19
CA SER A 38 -17.71 -14.50 6.67
C SER A 38 -17.52 -14.96 8.12
N PHE A 39 -16.34 -15.51 8.43
CA PHE A 39 -15.99 -16.02 9.75
C PHE A 39 -15.84 -14.90 10.79
N TYR A 40 -15.25 -13.77 10.40
CA TYR A 40 -15.18 -12.55 11.20
C TYR A 40 -16.58 -12.04 11.55
N ASN A 41 -17.45 -11.82 10.55
CA ASN A 41 -18.82 -11.32 10.74
C ASN A 41 -19.73 -12.25 11.56
N THR A 42 -19.37 -13.54 11.63
CA THR A 42 -20.04 -14.55 12.47
C THR A 42 -19.59 -14.47 13.93
N ASN A 43 -18.33 -14.11 14.19
CA ASN A 43 -17.77 -14.02 15.54
C ASN A 43 -17.88 -12.63 16.19
N PHE A 44 -17.92 -11.55 15.39
CA PHE A 44 -18.00 -10.16 15.85
C PHE A 44 -19.32 -9.51 15.46
N SER A 45 -20.32 -9.62 16.35
CA SER A 45 -21.69 -9.16 16.07
C SER A 45 -21.85 -7.63 16.04
N ASN A 46 -20.96 -6.89 16.69
CA ASN A 46 -21.01 -5.45 16.93
C ASN A 46 -20.17 -4.59 15.96
N LYS A 47 -19.25 -5.20 15.20
CA LYS A 47 -18.39 -4.51 14.22
C LYS A 47 -18.26 -5.34 12.95
N LYS A 48 -19.34 -5.48 12.19
CA LYS A 48 -19.33 -6.28 10.95
C LYS A 48 -18.74 -5.51 9.78
N VAL A 49 -17.96 -6.20 8.95
CA VAL A 49 -17.60 -5.74 7.60
C VAL A 49 -18.86 -5.74 6.74
N ALA A 50 -19.22 -4.58 6.18
CA ALA A 50 -20.34 -4.45 5.25
C ALA A 50 -20.07 -5.22 3.95
N GLY A 51 -21.11 -5.75 3.31
CA GLY A 51 -20.98 -6.52 2.06
C GLY A 51 -20.31 -5.76 0.92
N GLU A 52 -20.52 -4.44 0.85
CA GLU A 52 -19.86 -3.58 -0.15
C GLU A 52 -18.35 -3.43 0.12
N LEU A 53 -17.95 -3.25 1.39
CA LEU A 53 -16.53 -3.16 1.80
C LEU A 53 -15.78 -4.49 1.60
N ALA A 54 -16.48 -5.62 1.72
CA ALA A 54 -15.90 -6.94 1.47
C ALA A 54 -15.38 -7.08 0.02
N SER A 55 -16.06 -6.49 -0.97
CA SER A 55 -15.60 -6.52 -2.37
C SER A 55 -14.26 -5.82 -2.56
N TYR A 56 -14.04 -4.69 -1.88
CA TYR A 56 -12.77 -3.96 -1.94
C TYR A 56 -11.62 -4.75 -1.31
N LEU A 57 -11.88 -5.41 -0.17
CA LEU A 57 -10.89 -6.28 0.49
C LEU A 57 -10.48 -7.45 -0.41
N ILE A 58 -11.47 -8.12 -1.03
CA ILE A 58 -11.24 -9.24 -1.96
C ILE A 58 -10.46 -8.76 -3.19
N ASP A 59 -10.79 -7.59 -3.75
CA ASP A 59 -10.11 -7.09 -4.93
C ASP A 59 -8.68 -6.61 -4.63
N GLY A 60 -8.45 -5.98 -3.48
CA GLY A 60 -7.10 -5.61 -3.02
C GLY A 60 -6.21 -6.82 -2.79
N ALA A 61 -6.74 -7.91 -2.20
CA ALA A 61 -5.99 -9.17 -2.07
C ALA A 61 -5.55 -9.70 -3.44
N ARG A 62 -6.49 -9.78 -4.40
CA ARG A 62 -6.20 -10.20 -5.79
C ARG A 62 -5.15 -9.36 -6.52
N HIS A 63 -4.87 -8.14 -6.07
CA HIS A 63 -3.88 -7.25 -6.66
C HIS A 63 -2.47 -7.37 -6.05
N GLU A 64 -2.26 -8.11 -4.97
CA GLU A 64 -0.93 -8.20 -4.35
C GLU A 64 0.03 -9.10 -5.13
N ASP A 65 -0.43 -10.14 -5.83
CA ASP A 65 0.38 -10.95 -6.77
C ASP A 65 0.89 -10.17 -8.01
N THR A 66 0.50 -8.90 -8.17
CA THR A 66 0.89 -8.13 -9.34
C THR A 66 2.40 -7.92 -9.45
N ASN A 67 2.95 -8.16 -10.63
CA ASN A 67 4.39 -8.02 -10.88
C ASN A 67 4.85 -6.56 -10.58
N PRO A 68 5.91 -6.32 -9.77
CA PRO A 68 6.87 -7.27 -9.18
C PRO A 68 6.69 -7.52 -7.67
N ARG A 69 5.49 -7.33 -7.11
CA ARG A 69 5.22 -7.42 -5.65
C ARG A 69 5.41 -8.83 -5.09
N TYR A 70 5.03 -9.87 -5.85
CA TYR A 70 5.17 -11.31 -5.51
C TYR A 70 6.57 -11.70 -4.98
N LEU A 71 7.61 -10.96 -5.37
CA LEU A 71 8.98 -11.14 -4.90
C LEU A 71 9.14 -11.01 -3.37
N ASN A 72 8.21 -10.35 -2.68
CA ASN A 72 8.24 -10.15 -1.22
C ASN A 72 7.20 -11.00 -0.45
N HIS A 73 6.57 -11.98 -1.11
CA HIS A 73 5.49 -12.80 -0.52
C HIS A 73 6.00 -13.91 0.42
N PHE A 74 7.31 -14.02 0.58
CA PHE A 74 7.96 -15.06 1.40
C PHE A 74 8.28 -14.54 2.79
N TYR A 75 8.11 -15.36 3.83
CA TYR A 75 8.67 -15.10 5.15
C TYR A 75 9.07 -16.41 5.85
N ASP A 76 10.37 -16.67 5.89
CA ASP A 76 11.03 -17.78 6.60
C ASP A 76 11.19 -17.39 8.08
N PRO A 77 10.37 -17.92 9.01
CA PRO A 77 10.39 -17.52 10.42
C PRO A 77 11.56 -18.17 11.19
N VAL A 78 12.23 -19.17 10.60
CA VAL A 78 13.38 -19.86 11.23
C VAL A 78 14.65 -19.02 11.07
N ASN A 79 14.75 -18.27 9.97
CA ASN A 79 15.90 -17.42 9.66
C ASN A 79 15.55 -15.91 9.60
N ASP A 80 14.31 -15.54 9.94
CA ASP A 80 13.74 -14.17 9.94
C ASP A 80 14.04 -13.36 8.66
N ARG A 81 13.65 -13.91 7.51
CA ARG A 81 13.99 -13.36 6.18
C ARG A 81 12.90 -13.57 5.14
N GLY A 82 12.91 -12.75 4.09
CA GLY A 82 12.19 -13.03 2.84
C GLY A 82 12.93 -14.02 1.95
N LEU A 83 12.50 -14.11 0.68
CA LEU A 83 13.10 -15.02 -0.29
C LEU A 83 14.60 -14.74 -0.46
N ALA A 84 15.41 -15.78 -0.34
CA ALA A 84 16.85 -15.76 -0.52
C ALA A 84 17.30 -17.10 -1.15
N ASP A 85 17.07 -17.24 -2.45
CA ASP A 85 17.44 -18.39 -3.30
C ASP A 85 18.89 -18.32 -3.83
N GLY A 86 19.56 -17.16 -3.64
CA GLY A 86 20.93 -16.89 -4.11
C GLY A 86 21.01 -16.09 -5.42
N ILE A 87 19.88 -15.93 -6.13
CA ILE A 87 19.72 -15.07 -7.31
C ILE A 87 19.04 -13.76 -6.88
N TYR A 88 17.94 -13.88 -6.13
CA TYR A 88 17.14 -12.78 -5.60
C TYR A 88 17.22 -12.72 -4.06
N LYS A 89 16.89 -11.54 -3.52
CA LYS A 89 16.78 -11.26 -2.08
C LYS A 89 15.59 -10.33 -1.83
N GLY A 90 14.45 -10.93 -1.49
CA GLY A 90 13.22 -10.23 -1.17
C GLY A 90 13.20 -9.73 0.27
N GLN A 91 12.39 -8.70 0.51
CA GLN A 91 11.97 -8.37 1.85
C GLN A 91 11.02 -9.48 2.36
N GLY A 92 11.04 -9.76 3.67
CA GLY A 92 10.06 -10.69 4.25
C GLY A 92 8.66 -10.10 4.21
N SER A 93 7.64 -10.88 3.85
CA SER A 93 6.25 -10.42 3.71
C SER A 93 5.74 -9.64 4.93
N LYS A 94 6.08 -10.14 6.12
CA LYS A 94 5.92 -9.48 7.43
C LYS A 94 6.41 -8.02 7.46
N TYR A 95 7.59 -7.75 6.90
CA TYR A 95 8.20 -6.43 6.85
C TYR A 95 7.66 -5.60 5.68
N TRP A 96 7.50 -6.23 4.51
CA TRP A 96 6.93 -5.63 3.30
C TRP A 96 5.53 -5.05 3.53
N ALA A 97 4.67 -5.73 4.30
CA ALA A 97 3.35 -5.26 4.70
C ALA A 97 3.36 -3.93 5.51
N GLN A 98 4.52 -3.47 5.98
CA GLN A 98 4.68 -2.31 6.86
C GLN A 98 5.72 -1.28 6.34
N ASP A 99 6.35 -1.53 5.19
CA ASP A 99 7.46 -0.71 4.67
C ASP A 99 7.02 0.15 3.46
N GLU A 100 6.68 1.41 3.72
CA GLU A 100 6.26 2.35 2.67
C GLU A 100 7.40 2.74 1.72
N ASP A 101 8.63 2.89 2.22
CA ASP A 101 9.79 3.25 1.41
C ASP A 101 10.06 2.16 0.36
N SER A 102 9.98 0.89 0.77
CA SER A 102 10.12 -0.26 -0.11
C SER A 102 8.93 -0.41 -1.05
N GLN A 103 7.69 -0.32 -0.55
CA GLN A 103 6.50 -0.43 -1.40
C GLN A 103 6.41 0.68 -2.45
N THR A 104 6.84 1.90 -2.13
CA THR A 104 6.83 3.05 -3.04
C THR A 104 8.14 3.23 -3.83
N ALA A 105 9.08 2.30 -3.73
CA ALA A 105 10.32 2.34 -4.48
C ALA A 105 10.08 2.37 -6.00
N LEU A 106 11.02 2.98 -6.73
CA LEU A 106 10.93 3.18 -8.18
C LEU A 106 10.65 1.87 -8.97
N LEU A 107 11.15 0.73 -8.48
CA LEU A 107 10.91 -0.58 -9.09
C LEU A 107 9.41 -0.90 -9.20
N TYR A 108 8.67 -0.81 -8.09
CA TYR A 108 7.25 -1.15 -8.06
C TYR A 108 6.42 -0.11 -8.81
N LYS A 109 6.80 1.19 -8.74
CA LYS A 109 6.17 2.26 -9.53
C LYS A 109 6.33 2.10 -11.04
N LEU A 110 7.45 1.55 -11.53
CA LEU A 110 7.71 1.37 -12.97
C LEU A 110 7.10 0.10 -13.58
N PHE A 111 6.87 -0.93 -12.77
CA PHE A 111 6.43 -2.25 -13.27
C PHE A 111 5.03 -2.66 -12.83
N SER A 112 4.34 -1.87 -11.99
CA SER A 112 2.95 -2.07 -11.57
C SER A 112 2.02 -2.40 -12.75
N ARG A 113 1.69 -3.69 -12.89
CA ARG A 113 0.56 -4.16 -13.69
C ARG A 113 -0.63 -4.32 -12.77
N THR A 114 -1.84 -3.99 -13.19
CA THR A 114 -3.05 -4.32 -12.41
C THR A 114 -3.52 -5.73 -12.74
N ALA A 115 -4.12 -6.42 -11.78
CA ALA A 115 -4.96 -7.58 -12.07
C ALA A 115 -6.27 -7.10 -12.74
N ASP A 116 -7.05 -8.01 -13.31
CA ASP A 116 -8.41 -7.68 -13.74
C ASP A 116 -9.30 -7.56 -12.49
N SER A 117 -9.76 -6.34 -12.16
CA SER A 117 -10.60 -6.08 -10.99
C SER A 117 -11.97 -6.76 -11.06
N ILE A 118 -12.46 -7.26 -9.93
CA ILE A 118 -13.86 -7.72 -9.76
C ILE A 118 -14.85 -6.58 -9.48
N LEU A 119 -14.37 -5.36 -9.28
CA LEU A 119 -15.19 -4.20 -8.93
C LEU A 119 -15.88 -3.63 -10.17
N THR A 120 -17.11 -3.13 -9.99
CA THR A 120 -17.78 -2.35 -11.04
C THR A 120 -17.08 -1.00 -11.24
N ALA A 121 -17.28 -0.35 -12.40
CA ALA A 121 -16.71 0.98 -12.66
C ALA A 121 -17.10 2.03 -11.60
N SER A 122 -18.32 1.95 -11.03
CA SER A 122 -18.77 2.82 -9.94
C SER A 122 -18.18 2.48 -8.57
N GLN A 123 -17.61 1.28 -8.41
CA GLN A 123 -16.86 0.91 -7.23
C GLN A 123 -15.39 1.32 -7.36
N LEU A 124 -14.79 1.11 -8.54
CA LEU A 124 -13.43 1.56 -8.86
C LEU A 124 -13.28 3.08 -8.66
N SER A 125 -14.25 3.88 -9.11
CA SER A 125 -14.20 5.34 -8.93
C SER A 125 -14.19 5.83 -7.47
N LYS A 126 -14.48 4.96 -6.49
CA LYS A 126 -14.32 5.27 -5.06
C LYS A 126 -12.91 5.03 -4.53
N ILE A 127 -12.03 4.41 -5.31
CA ILE A 127 -10.66 4.05 -4.94
C ILE A 127 -9.61 4.52 -5.96
N ASP A 128 -9.97 5.36 -6.95
CA ASP A 128 -9.07 5.89 -7.99
C ASP A 128 -7.78 6.52 -7.41
N SER A 129 -7.88 7.12 -6.22
CA SER A 129 -6.80 7.70 -5.41
C SER A 129 -5.70 6.70 -5.02
N VAL A 130 -6.06 5.42 -4.82
CA VAL A 130 -5.16 4.34 -4.35
C VAL A 130 -4.96 3.21 -5.38
N TYR A 131 -5.92 2.95 -6.27
CA TYR A 131 -5.94 1.78 -7.15
C TYR A 131 -4.72 1.67 -8.07
N TYR A 132 -4.21 2.81 -8.57
CA TYR A 132 -2.98 2.88 -9.38
C TYR A 132 -1.73 3.29 -8.59
N LYS A 133 -1.78 3.23 -7.25
CA LYS A 133 -0.65 3.53 -6.37
C LYS A 133 0.06 2.23 -5.98
N THR A 134 1.04 2.36 -5.10
CA THR A 134 1.93 1.26 -4.69
C THR A 134 2.09 1.13 -3.17
N ASN A 135 1.73 2.15 -2.37
CA ASN A 135 1.65 2.03 -0.92
C ASN A 135 0.32 1.39 -0.51
N PHE A 136 0.38 0.11 -0.15
CA PHE A 136 -0.70 -0.64 0.47
C PHE A 136 -0.25 -1.22 1.82
N THR A 137 0.54 -0.44 2.57
CA THR A 137 1.01 -0.84 3.90
C THR A 137 -0.15 -0.87 4.91
N TRP A 138 0.05 -1.63 5.99
CA TRP A 138 -0.83 -1.65 7.16
C TRP A 138 -1.15 -0.24 7.67
N GLN A 139 -0.12 0.60 7.83
CA GLN A 139 -0.29 1.97 8.32
C GLN A 139 -1.14 2.79 7.35
N LYS A 140 -0.91 2.68 6.04
CA LYS A 140 -1.74 3.35 5.02
C LYS A 140 -3.21 2.94 5.12
N ALA A 141 -3.51 1.65 5.27
CA ALA A 141 -4.88 1.17 5.45
C ALA A 141 -5.53 1.74 6.73
N VAL A 142 -4.80 1.73 7.85
CA VAL A 142 -5.25 2.30 9.15
C VAL A 142 -5.53 3.80 9.04
N ASP A 143 -4.67 4.56 8.36
CA ASP A 143 -4.83 6.01 8.20
C ASP A 143 -5.98 6.38 7.27
N LEU A 144 -6.21 5.61 6.21
CA LEU A 144 -7.37 5.77 5.32
C LEU A 144 -8.69 5.53 6.08
N TYR A 145 -8.74 4.50 6.92
CA TYR A 145 -9.90 4.23 7.77
C TYR A 145 -10.12 5.34 8.82
N ALA A 146 -9.03 5.85 9.41
CA ALA A 146 -9.10 6.98 10.33
C ALA A 146 -9.67 8.26 9.67
N GLN A 147 -9.39 8.45 8.38
CA GLN A 147 -9.94 9.54 7.55
C GLN A 147 -11.40 9.30 7.13
N GLY A 148 -11.94 8.09 7.31
CA GLY A 148 -13.27 7.69 6.80
C GLY A 148 -13.30 7.36 5.31
N LYS A 149 -12.14 7.10 4.69
CA LYS A 149 -11.99 6.61 3.32
C LYS A 149 -12.10 5.07 3.32
N ASP A 150 -13.24 4.55 3.76
CA ASP A 150 -13.41 3.13 4.09
C ASP A 150 -13.17 2.20 2.89
N GLU A 151 -13.62 2.56 1.69
CA GLU A 151 -13.36 1.76 0.48
C GLU A 151 -11.87 1.68 0.13
N GLU A 152 -11.14 2.80 0.20
CA GLU A 152 -9.68 2.85 -0.03
C GLU A 152 -8.92 2.05 1.04
N ALA A 153 -9.38 2.15 2.30
CA ALA A 153 -8.80 1.46 3.42
C ALA A 153 -8.95 -0.06 3.29
N PHE A 154 -10.13 -0.53 2.88
CA PHE A 154 -10.40 -1.96 2.67
C PHE A 154 -9.66 -2.51 1.45
N PHE A 155 -9.54 -1.74 0.36
CA PHE A 155 -8.69 -2.12 -0.77
C PHE A 155 -7.22 -2.28 -0.31
N SER A 156 -6.67 -1.27 0.37
CA SER A 156 -5.30 -1.31 0.90
C SER A 156 -5.07 -2.45 1.90
N LEU A 157 -6.05 -2.74 2.76
CA LEU A 157 -6.00 -3.86 3.71
C LEU A 157 -6.01 -5.23 3.01
N GLY A 158 -6.63 -5.34 1.83
CA GLY A 158 -6.65 -6.56 1.03
C GLY A 158 -5.24 -7.07 0.72
N HIS A 159 -4.34 -6.17 0.35
CA HIS A 159 -2.92 -6.47 0.14
C HIS A 159 -2.23 -7.04 1.38
N VAL A 160 -2.59 -6.59 2.59
CA VAL A 160 -2.05 -7.15 3.85
C VAL A 160 -2.66 -8.51 4.18
N ILE A 161 -3.95 -8.72 3.87
CA ILE A 161 -4.62 -10.02 4.05
C ILE A 161 -4.03 -11.06 3.10
N HIS A 162 -3.71 -10.72 1.85
CA HIS A 162 -2.99 -11.59 0.92
C HIS A 162 -1.71 -12.14 1.51
N LEU A 163 -0.83 -11.28 2.03
CA LEU A 163 0.45 -11.68 2.64
C LEU A 163 0.25 -12.56 3.91
N MET A 164 -0.89 -12.42 4.59
CA MET A 164 -1.29 -13.30 5.70
C MET A 164 -1.75 -14.68 5.21
N GLU A 165 -2.39 -14.75 4.05
CA GLU A 165 -2.76 -15.99 3.37
C GLU A 165 -1.52 -16.70 2.82
N ASP A 166 -0.55 -15.98 2.24
CA ASP A 166 0.78 -16.51 1.84
C ASP A 166 1.53 -17.14 3.02
N SER A 167 1.36 -16.55 4.21
CA SER A 167 1.95 -17.07 5.46
C SER A 167 1.37 -18.43 5.86
N ALA A 168 0.27 -18.88 5.23
CA ALA A 168 -0.22 -20.25 5.33
C ALA A 168 0.50 -21.23 4.38
N VAL A 169 1.07 -20.75 3.28
CA VAL A 169 1.66 -21.60 2.24
C VAL A 169 3.03 -22.13 2.69
N PRO A 170 3.27 -23.47 2.69
CA PRO A 170 4.52 -24.03 3.18
C PRO A 170 5.74 -23.51 2.41
N ASP A 171 5.63 -23.37 1.10
CA ASP A 171 6.70 -22.93 0.20
C ASP A 171 7.16 -21.50 0.54
N HIS A 172 6.18 -20.60 0.73
CA HIS A 172 6.37 -19.20 1.11
C HIS A 172 7.01 -19.02 2.49
N THR A 173 6.78 -19.97 3.39
CA THR A 173 7.35 -19.94 4.76
C THR A 173 8.66 -20.71 4.89
N ARG A 174 9.13 -21.37 3.82
CA ARG A 174 10.30 -22.26 3.83
C ARG A 174 11.38 -21.86 2.82
N ASN A 175 11.34 -20.61 2.34
CA ASN A 175 12.32 -20.05 1.39
C ASN A 175 12.46 -20.94 0.14
N ASP A 176 11.31 -21.40 -0.38
CA ASP A 176 11.23 -22.41 -1.43
C ASP A 176 10.66 -21.78 -2.71
N ALA A 177 11.51 -21.16 -3.52
CA ALA A 177 11.09 -20.54 -4.79
C ALA A 177 10.90 -21.60 -5.88
N HIS A 178 9.71 -21.65 -6.45
CA HIS A 178 9.24 -22.70 -7.34
C HIS A 178 8.76 -22.12 -8.70
N PRO A 179 9.63 -21.50 -9.51
CA PRO A 179 9.23 -20.87 -10.77
C PRO A 179 8.51 -21.90 -11.68
N PRO A 180 7.49 -21.53 -12.48
CA PRO A 180 6.66 -22.46 -13.28
C PRO A 180 7.40 -23.35 -14.31
N PHE A 181 8.71 -23.20 -14.47
CA PHE A 181 9.56 -24.10 -15.26
C PHE A 181 10.14 -25.27 -14.46
N ASP A 182 10.05 -25.24 -13.13
CA ASP A 182 10.76 -26.13 -12.20
C ASP A 182 9.87 -27.30 -11.73
N ASP A 183 10.00 -28.43 -12.43
CA ASP A 183 9.36 -29.73 -12.13
C ASP A 183 7.88 -29.63 -11.70
N GLY A 184 7.14 -28.64 -12.23
CA GLY A 184 5.72 -28.41 -12.01
C GLY A 184 5.33 -27.29 -11.02
N GLY A 185 6.26 -26.56 -10.39
CA GLY A 185 5.94 -25.54 -9.36
C GLY A 185 5.46 -26.17 -8.03
N SER A 186 4.91 -25.40 -7.08
CA SER A 186 4.42 -25.98 -5.81
C SER A 186 3.27 -26.98 -6.05
N PRO A 187 3.38 -28.24 -5.57
CA PRO A 187 2.28 -29.19 -5.65
C PRO A 187 1.05 -28.72 -4.87
N TYR A 188 1.27 -28.05 -3.74
CA TYR A 188 0.19 -27.61 -2.85
C TYR A 188 -0.65 -26.52 -3.51
N GLU A 189 -0.01 -25.45 -3.97
CA GLU A 189 -0.67 -24.32 -4.63
C GLU A 189 -1.45 -24.79 -5.86
N ASN A 190 -0.81 -25.59 -6.73
CA ASN A 190 -1.44 -26.17 -7.92
C ASN A 190 -2.68 -27.01 -7.60
N TRP A 191 -2.66 -27.79 -6.51
CA TRP A 191 -3.82 -28.54 -6.06
C TRP A 191 -4.92 -27.65 -5.48
N THR A 192 -4.55 -26.52 -4.86
CA THR A 192 -5.50 -25.54 -4.30
C THR A 192 -6.14 -24.61 -5.33
N LYS A 193 -5.51 -24.38 -6.50
CA LYS A 193 -6.04 -23.53 -7.62
C LYS A 193 -7.43 -23.93 -8.12
N LYS A 194 -7.92 -25.11 -7.78
CA LYS A 194 -9.32 -25.54 -8.03
C LYS A 194 -10.35 -24.81 -7.15
N PHE A 195 -9.92 -24.19 -6.06
CA PHE A 195 -10.78 -23.48 -5.12
C PHE A 195 -10.80 -22.01 -5.46
N ASP A 196 -11.96 -21.53 -5.87
CA ASP A 196 -12.19 -20.14 -6.30
C ASP A 196 -13.59 -19.67 -5.85
N LEU A 197 -13.94 -18.42 -6.17
CA LEU A 197 -15.24 -17.83 -5.80
C LEU A 197 -16.47 -18.56 -6.36
N ASN A 198 -16.32 -19.28 -7.49
CA ASN A 198 -17.36 -20.06 -8.17
C ASN A 198 -17.31 -21.55 -7.81
N ASN A 199 -16.15 -22.07 -7.40
CA ASN A 199 -15.94 -23.44 -6.91
C ASN A 199 -15.33 -23.46 -5.49
N PRO A 200 -16.08 -22.99 -4.47
CA PRO A 200 -15.58 -22.90 -3.10
C PRO A 200 -15.46 -24.27 -2.42
N ASP A 201 -14.59 -24.35 -1.40
CA ASP A 201 -14.60 -25.49 -0.47
C ASP A 201 -15.84 -25.42 0.42
N THR A 202 -16.86 -26.22 0.08
CA THR A 202 -18.14 -26.27 0.80
C THR A 202 -18.01 -26.78 2.24
N ASP A 203 -16.92 -27.46 2.58
CA ASP A 203 -16.70 -28.05 3.90
C ASP A 203 -15.91 -27.11 4.82
N LEU A 204 -15.25 -26.07 4.29
CA LEU A 204 -14.44 -25.12 5.07
C LEU A 204 -15.26 -24.42 6.15
N ALA A 205 -16.47 -23.94 5.84
CA ALA A 205 -17.40 -23.38 6.83
C ALA A 205 -17.76 -24.39 7.94
N GLY A 206 -17.80 -25.70 7.61
CA GLY A 206 -17.98 -26.79 8.57
C GLY A 206 -16.77 -26.99 9.48
N ARG A 207 -15.54 -26.93 8.93
CA ARG A 207 -14.28 -27.02 9.70
C ARG A 207 -14.02 -25.80 10.59
N LEU A 208 -14.57 -24.64 10.21
CA LEU A 208 -14.57 -23.40 11.00
C LEU A 208 -15.65 -23.38 12.10
N ASN A 209 -16.61 -24.30 12.09
CA ASN A 209 -17.64 -24.36 13.13
C ASN A 209 -17.00 -24.56 14.51
N LEU A 210 -17.51 -23.84 15.52
CA LEU A 210 -16.98 -23.78 16.90
C LEU A 210 -15.54 -23.22 17.04
N ARG A 211 -14.79 -22.98 15.95
CA ARG A 211 -13.49 -22.29 15.99
C ARG A 211 -13.66 -20.82 16.37
N LYS A 212 -12.56 -20.18 16.79
CA LYS A 212 -12.50 -18.75 17.12
C LYS A 212 -11.42 -18.04 16.30
N PRO A 213 -11.59 -16.76 15.96
CA PRO A 213 -10.51 -15.91 15.46
C PRO A 213 -9.31 -15.95 16.43
N ILE A 214 -8.10 -16.02 15.89
CA ILE A 214 -6.87 -15.95 16.68
C ILE A 214 -6.61 -14.48 16.96
N LEU A 215 -6.50 -14.09 18.23
CA LEU A 215 -6.37 -12.68 18.63
C LEU A 215 -4.98 -12.40 19.20
N LEU A 216 -4.19 -11.62 18.46
CA LEU A 216 -2.81 -11.26 18.78
C LEU A 216 -2.64 -9.74 18.88
N ALA A 217 -1.53 -9.29 19.47
CA ALA A 217 -1.37 -7.92 19.94
C ALA A 217 -0.98 -6.90 18.85
N ASN A 218 -0.43 -7.37 17.73
CA ASN A 218 0.08 -6.55 16.63
C ASN A 218 0.25 -7.43 15.36
N LEU A 219 0.43 -6.79 14.20
CA LEU A 219 0.54 -7.48 12.91
C LEU A 219 1.76 -8.43 12.82
N ASN A 220 2.90 -8.09 13.43
CA ASN A 220 4.10 -8.95 13.42
C ASN A 220 3.84 -10.28 14.13
N ASP A 221 3.04 -10.30 15.20
CA ASP A 221 2.67 -11.53 15.89
C ASP A 221 1.78 -12.43 15.01
N TYR A 222 0.91 -11.86 14.17
CA TYR A 222 0.12 -12.64 13.20
C TYR A 222 1.02 -13.34 12.17
N PHE A 223 1.96 -12.62 11.55
CA PHE A 223 2.93 -13.21 10.62
C PHE A 223 3.79 -14.27 11.32
N ASN A 224 4.34 -13.95 12.50
CA ASN A 224 5.11 -14.91 13.28
C ASN A 224 4.29 -16.18 13.58
N SER A 225 3.03 -16.04 14.00
CA SER A 225 2.15 -17.16 14.35
C SER A 225 1.81 -18.03 13.14
N MET A 226 1.32 -17.43 12.05
CA MET A 226 0.88 -18.18 10.87
C MET A 226 2.07 -18.83 10.16
N SER A 227 3.16 -18.09 9.93
CA SER A 227 4.34 -18.64 9.25
C SER A 227 5.03 -19.72 10.07
N ASN A 228 5.10 -19.60 11.41
CA ASN A 228 5.60 -20.70 12.24
C ASN A 228 4.66 -21.90 12.23
N TYR A 229 3.35 -21.70 12.18
CA TYR A 229 2.41 -22.82 12.07
C TYR A 229 2.64 -23.58 10.76
N SER A 230 2.72 -22.88 9.62
CA SER A 230 2.95 -23.54 8.33
C SER A 230 4.32 -24.22 8.26
N ASN A 231 5.40 -23.48 8.52
CA ASN A 231 6.78 -23.99 8.46
C ASN A 231 7.00 -25.24 9.34
N ASN A 232 6.51 -25.23 10.59
CA ASN A 232 6.80 -26.30 11.54
C ASN A 232 5.93 -27.56 11.38
N ASN A 233 4.82 -27.47 10.62
CA ASN A 233 3.81 -28.54 10.53
C ASN A 233 3.61 -29.10 9.12
N PHE A 234 4.14 -28.45 8.08
CA PHE A 234 3.98 -28.85 6.68
C PHE A 234 5.31 -28.74 5.91
N TYR A 235 5.54 -29.66 4.96
CA TYR A 235 6.67 -29.57 4.03
C TYR A 235 6.26 -28.87 2.74
N SER A 236 7.14 -28.04 2.17
CA SER A 236 7.15 -27.74 0.73
C SER A 236 8.08 -28.71 0.00
N ARG A 237 7.94 -28.82 -1.34
CA ARG A 237 8.54 -29.90 -2.13
C ARG A 237 10.07 -29.95 -2.05
N ASP A 238 10.74 -28.82 -2.30
CA ASP A 238 12.19 -28.80 -2.48
C ASP A 238 12.93 -28.45 -1.17
N SER A 239 12.18 -28.04 -0.15
CA SER A 239 12.66 -27.83 1.22
C SER A 239 12.49 -29.02 2.20
N ILE A 240 11.98 -30.20 1.77
CA ILE A 240 11.79 -31.39 2.63
C ILE A 240 13.05 -31.72 3.48
N LYS A 241 14.25 -31.51 2.90
CA LYS A 241 15.55 -31.82 3.52
C LYS A 241 16.22 -30.61 4.18
N ASN A 242 15.67 -29.41 4.03
CA ASN A 242 16.36 -28.15 4.34
C ASN A 242 16.05 -27.65 5.76
N PHE A 243 14.93 -28.06 6.35
CA PHE A 243 14.51 -27.68 7.71
C PHE A 243 14.43 -28.91 8.63
N LYS A 244 14.51 -28.66 9.94
CA LYS A 244 14.40 -29.71 10.98
C LYS A 244 12.97 -30.19 11.21
N LEU A 245 11.99 -29.38 10.83
CA LEU A 245 10.56 -29.62 11.00
C LEU A 245 9.84 -29.48 9.63
N PRO A 246 8.63 -30.04 9.47
CA PRO A 246 7.98 -30.98 10.39
C PRO A 246 8.73 -32.32 10.51
N VAL A 247 8.30 -33.12 11.49
CA VAL A 247 8.69 -34.53 11.66
C VAL A 247 7.41 -35.33 11.89
N PRO A 248 7.22 -36.50 11.22
CA PRO A 248 6.10 -37.40 11.51
C PRO A 248 6.18 -37.97 12.93
N ASP A 249 5.05 -37.99 13.63
CA ASP A 249 4.94 -38.59 14.96
C ASP A 249 4.87 -40.13 14.89
N TYR A 250 4.40 -40.67 13.77
CA TYR A 250 4.42 -42.10 13.45
C TYR A 250 4.21 -42.33 11.94
N PHE A 251 4.39 -43.58 11.50
CA PHE A 251 4.14 -44.00 10.12
C PHE A 251 3.02 -45.04 10.06
N LYS A 252 2.18 -44.99 9.03
CA LYS A 252 1.05 -45.91 8.83
C LYS A 252 0.92 -46.31 7.37
N LYS A 253 0.61 -47.58 7.13
CA LYS A 253 0.30 -48.08 5.79
C LYS A 253 -1.16 -47.80 5.45
N ILE A 254 -1.40 -47.16 4.31
CA ILE A 254 -2.72 -46.80 3.78
C ILE A 254 -2.72 -47.14 2.29
N ASP A 255 -3.68 -47.93 1.83
CA ASP A 255 -3.90 -48.34 0.43
C ASP A 255 -2.69 -48.92 -0.34
N GLY A 256 -1.70 -49.44 0.39
CA GLY A 256 -0.47 -50.02 -0.18
C GLY A 256 0.79 -49.22 0.15
N ASP A 257 0.62 -47.93 0.41
CA ASP A 257 1.65 -46.92 0.58
C ASP A 257 1.95 -46.62 2.06
N LEU A 258 3.17 -46.21 2.37
CA LEU A 258 3.61 -45.87 3.73
C LEU A 258 3.70 -44.36 3.91
N TYR A 259 2.76 -43.81 4.69
CA TYR A 259 2.68 -42.40 5.00
C TYR A 259 3.30 -42.10 6.35
N GLY A 260 3.95 -40.94 6.48
CA GLY A 260 4.18 -40.32 7.79
C GLY A 260 2.98 -39.47 8.18
N LEU A 261 2.56 -39.56 9.43
CA LEU A 261 1.44 -38.81 9.98
C LEU A 261 1.90 -37.95 11.15
N LYS A 262 1.22 -36.81 11.33
CA LYS A 262 1.38 -35.91 12.47
C LYS A 262 0.08 -35.87 13.26
N ARG A 263 0.18 -35.74 14.58
CA ARG A 263 -0.97 -35.56 15.46
C ARG A 263 -1.31 -34.09 15.58
N ASP A 264 -2.57 -33.76 15.34
CA ASP A 264 -3.15 -32.49 15.74
C ASP A 264 -4.20 -32.74 16.85
N ASN A 265 -4.12 -31.98 17.94
CA ASN A 265 -5.06 -32.12 19.07
C ASN A 265 -6.43 -31.49 18.79
N GLU A 266 -6.51 -30.58 17.82
CA GLU A 266 -7.70 -29.84 17.41
C GLU A 266 -8.41 -30.49 16.21
N ASP A 267 -7.66 -31.02 15.25
CA ASP A 267 -8.18 -31.53 13.97
C ASP A 267 -7.92 -33.04 13.73
N GLY A 268 -7.11 -33.69 14.57
CA GLY A 268 -6.81 -35.13 14.51
C GLY A 268 -5.51 -35.48 13.76
N ASP A 269 -5.27 -36.79 13.60
CA ASP A 269 -4.06 -37.27 12.92
C ASP A 269 -4.15 -37.07 11.40
N TYR A 270 -3.17 -36.38 10.81
CA TYR A 270 -3.16 -36.01 9.39
C TYR A 270 -1.88 -36.43 8.66
N MET A 271 -1.92 -36.51 7.32
CA MET A 271 -0.81 -37.02 6.50
C MET A 271 0.20 -35.91 6.17
N LEU A 272 1.49 -36.16 6.43
CA LEU A 272 2.59 -35.27 6.06
C LEU A 272 3.23 -35.59 4.71
N GLY A 273 3.08 -36.82 4.20
CA GLY A 273 3.72 -37.25 2.97
C GLY A 273 4.03 -38.74 2.94
N LEU A 274 4.64 -39.16 1.84
CA LEU A 274 4.97 -40.53 1.49
C LEU A 274 6.47 -40.82 1.66
N THR A 275 6.81 -42.05 2.06
CA THR A 275 8.19 -42.57 2.08
C THR A 275 8.48 -43.39 0.82
N LYS A 276 9.70 -43.38 0.26
CA LYS A 276 10.07 -44.34 -0.81
C LYS A 276 10.61 -45.66 -0.23
N GLY A 277 10.29 -46.75 -0.93
CA GLY A 277 10.83 -48.09 -0.69
C GLY A 277 9.77 -49.15 -0.39
N THR A 278 10.02 -50.40 -0.77
CA THR A 278 9.22 -51.53 -0.29
C THR A 278 9.50 -51.78 1.19
N PHE A 279 8.49 -52.29 1.91
CA PHE A 279 8.42 -52.43 3.37
C PHE A 279 9.69 -52.91 4.10
N LEU A 280 10.53 -53.73 3.46
CA LEU A 280 11.78 -54.20 4.06
C LEU A 280 12.84 -53.11 4.21
N TRP A 281 12.88 -52.13 3.29
CA TRP A 281 13.95 -51.11 3.18
C TRP A 281 13.43 -49.66 3.17
N ALA A 282 12.14 -49.44 3.49
CA ALA A 282 11.57 -48.09 3.54
C ALA A 282 12.29 -47.23 4.58
N SER A 283 12.69 -46.02 4.19
CA SER A 283 13.30 -45.08 5.13
C SER A 283 12.20 -44.36 5.93
N ASN A 284 12.41 -44.09 7.22
CA ASN A 284 11.50 -43.27 8.04
C ASN A 284 11.64 -41.78 7.69
N LYS A 285 11.68 -41.43 6.41
CA LYS A 285 11.80 -40.07 5.88
C LYS A 285 10.74 -39.84 4.82
N ILE A 286 10.16 -38.65 4.85
CA ILE A 286 9.29 -38.17 3.79
C ILE A 286 10.15 -37.85 2.57
N GLU A 287 9.66 -38.24 1.39
CA GLU A 287 10.34 -38.06 0.11
C GLU A 287 9.43 -37.49 -0.99
N ASP A 288 8.12 -37.44 -0.75
CA ASP A 288 7.11 -37.02 -1.72
C ASP A 288 5.85 -36.53 -0.96
N ILE A 289 5.31 -35.38 -1.38
CA ILE A 289 4.10 -34.76 -0.83
C ILE A 289 2.98 -34.60 -1.87
N ASP A 290 3.27 -34.87 -3.14
CA ASP A 290 2.33 -34.66 -4.24
C ASP A 290 1.34 -35.84 -4.34
N ARG A 291 0.46 -35.94 -3.34
CA ARG A 291 -0.62 -36.92 -3.29
C ARG A 291 -1.91 -36.22 -2.88
N PRO A 292 -3.04 -36.45 -3.58
CA PRO A 292 -4.28 -35.73 -3.28
C PRO A 292 -4.76 -35.82 -1.82
N ASN A 293 -4.47 -36.93 -1.12
CA ASN A 293 -4.79 -37.10 0.30
C ASN A 293 -3.87 -36.30 1.24
N VAL A 294 -2.60 -36.12 0.90
CA VAL A 294 -1.64 -35.26 1.62
C VAL A 294 -2.01 -33.80 1.42
N LEU A 295 -2.20 -33.37 0.17
CA LEU A 295 -2.53 -31.97 -0.16
C LEU A 295 -3.93 -31.58 0.36
N SER A 296 -4.88 -32.52 0.39
CA SER A 296 -6.17 -32.33 1.06
C SER A 296 -6.05 -32.19 2.58
N ALA A 297 -5.17 -32.97 3.21
CA ALA A 297 -4.89 -32.84 4.63
C ALA A 297 -4.26 -31.47 4.93
N TYR A 298 -3.27 -31.05 4.14
CA TYR A 298 -2.64 -29.73 4.24
C TYR A 298 -3.67 -28.62 4.18
N TRP A 299 -4.50 -28.60 3.13
CA TRP A 299 -5.53 -27.59 2.95
C TRP A 299 -6.54 -27.55 4.10
N SER A 300 -6.98 -28.71 4.60
CA SER A 300 -7.97 -28.77 5.68
C SER A 300 -7.52 -28.10 6.98
N HIS A 301 -6.21 -28.05 7.26
CA HIS A 301 -5.63 -27.31 8.41
C HIS A 301 -5.24 -25.87 8.03
N LEU A 302 -4.52 -25.70 6.91
CA LEU A 302 -3.95 -24.40 6.52
C LEU A 302 -5.03 -23.37 6.15
N SER A 303 -6.09 -23.76 5.43
CA SER A 303 -7.22 -22.86 5.12
C SER A 303 -7.95 -22.41 6.40
N VAL A 304 -8.15 -23.32 7.36
CA VAL A 304 -8.77 -23.01 8.66
C VAL A 304 -7.90 -22.02 9.44
N LYS A 305 -6.59 -22.26 9.53
CA LYS A 305 -5.68 -21.37 10.26
C LYS A 305 -5.49 -20.02 9.55
N ALA A 306 -5.45 -19.97 8.22
CA ALA A 306 -5.46 -18.72 7.44
C ALA A 306 -6.72 -17.90 7.77
N VAL A 307 -7.91 -18.51 7.72
CA VAL A 307 -9.17 -17.83 8.07
C VAL A 307 -9.21 -17.39 9.54
N GLN A 308 -8.70 -18.20 10.48
CA GLN A 308 -8.60 -17.82 11.89
C GLN A 308 -7.66 -16.62 12.13
N HIS A 309 -6.52 -16.54 11.43
CA HIS A 309 -5.58 -15.41 11.56
C HIS A 309 -6.09 -14.17 10.83
N GLY A 310 -6.57 -14.28 9.58
CA GLY A 310 -7.12 -13.16 8.82
C GLY A 310 -8.30 -12.48 9.50
N ALA A 311 -9.21 -13.26 10.12
CA ALA A 311 -10.27 -12.67 10.95
C ALA A 311 -9.75 -11.96 12.21
N GLY A 312 -8.59 -12.38 12.74
CA GLY A 312 -7.90 -11.65 13.80
C GLY A 312 -7.23 -10.36 13.31
N VAL A 313 -6.64 -10.38 12.11
CA VAL A 313 -6.08 -9.19 11.45
C VAL A 313 -7.18 -8.15 11.19
N LEU A 314 -8.39 -8.56 10.79
CA LEU A 314 -9.55 -7.65 10.69
C LEU A 314 -9.95 -7.03 12.04
N ASP A 315 -10.00 -7.82 13.12
CA ASP A 315 -10.29 -7.30 14.47
C ASP A 315 -9.20 -6.33 14.96
N LEU A 316 -7.92 -6.63 14.69
CA LEU A 316 -6.80 -5.72 14.98
C LEU A 316 -6.92 -4.42 14.18
N PHE A 317 -7.21 -4.52 12.88
CA PHE A 317 -7.39 -3.36 11.99
C PHE A 317 -8.47 -2.42 12.50
N PHE A 318 -9.65 -2.94 12.88
CA PHE A 318 -10.71 -2.11 13.46
C PHE A 318 -10.32 -1.51 14.82
N LYS A 319 -9.50 -2.17 15.63
CA LYS A 319 -9.02 -1.62 16.92
C LYS A 319 -8.02 -0.49 16.71
N GLU A 320 -7.07 -0.66 15.81
CA GLU A 320 -6.04 0.36 15.51
C GLU A 320 -6.62 1.52 14.70
N GLY A 321 -7.48 1.24 13.73
CA GLY A 321 -8.20 2.22 12.92
C GLY A 321 -9.06 3.17 13.76
N GLU A 322 -9.82 2.66 14.74
CA GLU A 322 -10.63 3.53 15.61
C GLU A 322 -9.77 4.35 16.56
N LYS A 323 -8.68 3.78 17.08
CA LYS A 323 -7.69 4.51 17.89
C LYS A 323 -7.03 5.64 17.09
N ALA A 324 -6.73 5.41 15.81
CA ALA A 324 -6.21 6.41 14.87
C ALA A 324 -7.26 7.47 14.54
N LYS A 325 -8.53 7.08 14.31
CA LYS A 325 -9.68 7.97 14.10
C LYS A 325 -9.93 8.91 15.27
N GLU A 326 -9.93 8.39 16.49
CA GLU A 326 -10.01 9.20 17.71
C GLU A 326 -8.82 10.16 17.84
N LYS A 327 -7.60 9.73 17.49
CA LYS A 327 -6.42 10.60 17.50
C LYS A 327 -6.60 11.74 16.50
N LEU A 328 -6.98 11.44 15.25
CA LEU A 328 -7.23 12.44 14.21
C LEU A 328 -8.32 13.44 14.64
N ALA A 329 -9.39 12.97 15.28
CA ALA A 329 -10.44 13.83 15.82
C ALA A 329 -9.95 14.76 16.95
N ARG A 330 -9.14 14.24 17.89
CA ARG A 330 -8.51 15.07 18.94
C ARG A 330 -7.53 16.08 18.37
N ASP A 331 -6.70 15.66 17.42
CA ASP A 331 -5.71 16.53 16.77
C ASP A 331 -6.40 17.68 16.04
N LYS A 332 -7.48 17.41 15.27
CA LYS A 332 -8.33 18.44 14.66
C LYS A 332 -8.96 19.38 15.70
N ALA A 333 -9.54 18.84 16.77
CA ALA A 333 -10.16 19.63 17.83
C ALA A 333 -9.17 20.49 18.65
N SER A 334 -7.88 20.15 18.64
CA SER A 334 -6.81 20.89 19.33
C SER A 334 -6.22 22.05 18.52
N ARG A 335 -6.58 22.19 17.23
CA ARG A 335 -6.10 23.28 16.37
C ARG A 335 -6.66 24.64 16.83
N PRO A 336 -5.87 25.73 16.79
CA PRO A 336 -6.36 27.07 17.11
C PRO A 336 -7.57 27.47 16.24
N TYR A 337 -8.43 28.34 16.78
CA TYR A 337 -9.73 28.75 16.21
C TYR A 337 -9.67 29.25 14.76
N LEU A 338 -8.50 29.71 14.28
CA LEU A 338 -8.29 30.10 12.88
C LEU A 338 -8.29 28.91 11.91
N GLY A 339 -7.78 27.74 12.31
CA GLY A 339 -7.82 26.53 11.48
C GLY A 339 -9.24 25.96 11.33
N MET A 340 -10.06 26.06 12.38
CA MET A 340 -11.46 25.66 12.36
C MET A 340 -12.32 26.51 11.41
N LEU A 341 -11.88 27.74 11.10
CA LEU A 341 -12.48 28.62 10.10
C LEU A 341 -12.08 28.26 8.65
N MET A 342 -10.93 27.63 8.44
CA MET A 342 -10.52 27.12 7.12
C MET A 342 -11.25 25.81 6.81
N ASP A 343 -11.23 24.84 7.73
CA ASP A 343 -12.01 23.58 7.63
C ASP A 343 -13.51 23.86 7.34
N GLY A 344 -14.06 24.94 7.91
CA GLY A 344 -15.45 25.39 7.69
C GLY A 344 -15.70 26.10 6.35
N PHE A 345 -14.66 26.64 5.71
CA PHE A 345 -14.72 27.16 4.34
C PHE A 345 -14.60 26.02 3.32
N ASP A 346 -13.69 25.06 3.53
CA ASP A 346 -13.52 23.90 2.64
C ASP A 346 -14.73 22.96 2.67
N SER A 347 -15.42 22.87 3.80
CA SER A 347 -16.73 22.19 3.91
C SER A 347 -17.87 22.90 3.16
N LEU A 348 -17.71 24.18 2.79
CA LEU A 348 -18.71 24.98 2.06
C LEU A 348 -18.35 25.13 0.57
N PHE A 349 -17.06 25.06 0.25
CA PHE A 349 -16.49 25.09 -1.09
C PHE A 349 -15.65 23.82 -1.32
N GLY A 350 -16.34 22.68 -1.44
CA GLY A 350 -15.76 21.34 -1.40
C GLY A 350 -14.48 21.15 -2.23
N GLY A 351 -13.35 21.01 -1.54
CA GLY A 351 -12.04 20.69 -2.10
C GLY A 351 -11.27 19.79 -1.14
N SER A 352 -10.72 18.69 -1.65
CA SER A 352 -9.94 17.74 -0.86
C SER A 352 -8.46 18.18 -0.79
N GLU A 353 -8.04 18.73 0.34
CA GLU A 353 -6.62 18.90 0.64
C GLU A 353 -6.00 17.54 1.02
N ASP A 354 -5.22 16.94 0.10
CA ASP A 354 -4.20 15.96 0.49
C ASP A 354 -2.94 16.73 0.93
N ALA A 355 -2.44 16.41 2.12
CA ALA A 355 -1.33 17.13 2.74
C ALA A 355 0.00 16.90 1.98
N VAL A 356 0.78 17.97 1.84
CA VAL A 356 2.13 17.95 1.29
C VAL A 356 3.11 17.36 2.33
N ASP A 357 3.74 16.24 2.01
CA ASP A 357 5.01 15.83 2.61
C ASP A 357 6.15 16.11 1.59
N ASP A 358 6.96 17.12 1.89
CA ASP A 358 8.07 17.59 1.05
C ASP A 358 9.44 17.08 1.52
N PHE A 359 10.39 17.07 0.60
CA PHE A 359 11.74 16.52 0.68
C PHE A 359 12.62 17.14 1.78
N GLY A 360 13.07 16.30 2.71
CA GLY A 360 14.19 16.60 3.62
C GLY A 360 15.58 16.30 3.03
N THR A 361 15.97 16.89 1.90
CA THR A 361 17.32 16.69 1.29
C THR A 361 18.39 17.63 1.84
N GLY A 362 18.90 17.32 3.03
CA GLY A 362 20.07 17.98 3.61
C GLY A 362 21.41 17.43 3.12
N THR A 363 21.88 17.84 1.93
CA THR A 363 23.26 17.58 1.46
C THR A 363 24.00 18.86 1.12
N ASN A 364 24.97 19.24 1.97
CA ASN A 364 26.01 20.20 1.62
C ASN A 364 27.32 19.45 1.36
N ASP A 365 27.70 19.34 0.09
CA ASP A 365 29.03 18.94 -0.32
C ASP A 365 30.06 20.02 0.05
N GLN A 366 31.22 19.61 0.58
CA GLN A 366 32.49 20.20 0.14
C GLN A 366 33.57 19.12 0.01
N VAL A 367 34.05 18.98 -1.23
CA VAL A 367 35.13 18.07 -1.61
C VAL A 367 36.50 18.73 -1.39
N ALA A 368 37.42 18.01 -0.74
CA ALA A 368 38.84 18.32 -0.80
C ALA A 368 39.66 17.02 -1.03
N VAL A 369 40.41 16.98 -2.14
CA VAL A 369 41.19 15.81 -2.58
C VAL A 369 42.69 16.09 -2.47
N ILE A 370 43.44 15.35 -1.65
CA ILE A 370 44.91 15.23 -1.80
C ILE A 370 45.45 13.83 -1.40
N SER A 371 45.91 13.09 -2.41
CA SER A 371 47.10 12.19 -2.48
C SER A 371 47.37 11.11 -1.39
N SER A 372 48.53 10.44 -1.50
CA SER A 372 48.69 8.99 -1.25
C SER A 372 49.96 8.56 -0.47
N THR A 373 49.98 7.27 -0.08
CA THR A 373 51.15 6.39 0.24
C THR A 373 51.85 6.53 1.64
N PRO A 374 52.58 5.49 2.17
CA PRO A 374 52.14 4.87 3.44
C PRO A 374 53.20 4.56 4.56
N THR A 375 52.73 4.38 5.82
CA THR A 375 53.36 3.64 6.97
C THR A 375 54.74 4.12 7.51
N PRO A 376 55.09 3.96 8.82
CA PRO A 376 54.91 2.74 9.65
C PRO A 376 54.49 2.92 11.14
N VAL A 377 54.39 1.76 11.83
CA VAL A 377 53.96 1.53 13.24
C VAL A 377 55.04 1.96 14.26
N PRO A 378 54.70 2.18 15.55
CA PRO A 378 54.89 1.08 16.54
C PRO A 378 53.79 0.96 17.63
N SER A 379 53.51 -0.28 18.07
CA SER A 379 52.71 -0.63 19.27
C SER A 379 53.59 -0.54 20.55
N PRO A 380 53.05 -0.52 21.81
CA PRO A 380 52.27 -1.61 22.44
C PRO A 380 51.12 -1.07 23.35
N LYS A 381 50.42 -1.79 24.25
CA LYS A 381 50.39 -3.22 24.68
C LYS A 381 48.92 -3.67 24.97
N ALA A 382 48.65 -4.57 25.94
CA ALA A 382 47.31 -5.13 26.17
C ALA A 382 46.93 -5.45 27.64
N SER A 383 45.62 -5.42 27.92
CA SER A 383 44.84 -6.21 28.91
C SER A 383 45.09 -6.04 30.44
N PRO A 384 44.19 -6.55 31.34
CA PRO A 384 42.93 -7.28 31.12
C PRO A 384 41.69 -6.78 31.93
N SER A 385 40.55 -7.44 31.68
CA SER A 385 39.29 -7.37 32.44
C SER A 385 39.18 -8.48 33.52
N PRO A 386 38.38 -8.33 34.58
CA PRO A 386 37.84 -9.44 35.36
C PRO A 386 36.30 -9.52 35.40
N SER A 387 35.78 -10.74 35.46
CA SER A 387 34.34 -11.08 35.59
C SER A 387 33.77 -10.88 37.00
N PRO A 388 32.44 -10.74 37.18
CA PRO A 388 31.78 -10.79 38.48
C PRO A 388 31.43 -12.24 38.90
N THR A 389 31.36 -12.51 40.20
CA THR A 389 30.96 -13.82 40.79
C THR A 389 29.83 -13.65 41.81
N VAL A 390 28.63 -14.09 41.40
CA VAL A 390 27.51 -14.75 42.11
C VAL A 390 27.21 -14.49 43.62
N THR A 391 25.90 -14.27 43.88
CA THR A 391 25.01 -14.87 44.93
C THR A 391 24.49 -14.03 46.12
N SER A 392 23.18 -14.23 46.35
CA SER A 392 22.38 -14.06 47.60
C SER A 392 21.82 -12.67 47.91
N LEU A 393 20.63 -12.48 48.47
CA LEU A 393 19.29 -13.15 48.47
C LEU A 393 18.39 -12.30 49.41
N SER A 394 17.05 -12.43 49.26
CA SER A 394 15.96 -12.06 50.20
C SER A 394 15.59 -10.58 50.49
N GLU A 395 14.35 -10.26 50.07
CA GLU A 395 13.21 -9.70 50.86
C GLU A 395 13.11 -8.21 51.28
N SER A 396 12.27 -7.48 50.51
CA SER A 396 11.01 -6.79 50.90
C SER A 396 10.95 -5.78 52.08
N SER A 397 10.54 -4.53 51.80
CA SER A 397 9.24 -3.97 52.26
C SER A 397 8.96 -2.47 51.93
N THR A 398 7.68 -2.20 51.59
CA THR A 398 6.86 -0.96 51.79
C THR A 398 7.14 0.42 51.14
N ALA A 399 6.10 0.89 50.39
CA ALA A 399 5.52 2.26 50.23
C ALA A 399 6.41 3.42 49.71
N ILE A 400 5.96 4.43 48.93
CA ILE A 400 4.77 5.32 49.02
C ILE A 400 4.36 5.75 47.58
N SER A 401 3.13 5.50 47.11
CA SER A 401 1.97 6.42 46.94
C SER A 401 2.18 7.77 46.20
N SER A 402 1.47 7.96 45.07
CA SER A 402 0.81 9.19 44.55
C SER A 402 0.61 9.10 43.03
N ALA A 403 -0.40 9.68 42.37
CA ALA A 403 -1.78 10.00 42.74
C ALA A 403 -2.53 10.24 41.41
N ILE A 404 -3.72 9.64 41.21
CA ILE A 404 -4.50 9.82 39.97
C ILE A 404 -5.46 11.01 40.17
N LEU A 405 -5.46 11.95 39.23
CA LEU A 405 -6.38 13.09 39.23
C LEU A 405 -7.56 12.81 38.28
N LEU A 406 -8.74 12.74 38.88
CA LEU A 406 -10.01 12.43 38.22
C LEU A 406 -10.63 13.73 37.66
N VAL A 407 -11.14 13.70 36.42
CA VAL A 407 -11.98 14.79 35.87
C VAL A 407 -13.42 14.31 35.77
N THR A 408 -14.34 15.09 36.30
CA THR A 408 -15.79 14.84 36.35
C THR A 408 -16.48 15.23 35.03
N PRO A 409 -17.47 14.46 34.53
CA PRO A 409 -18.30 14.89 33.41
C PRO A 409 -19.37 15.92 33.82
N ALA A 410 -19.71 16.83 32.90
CA ALA A 410 -20.81 17.79 33.01
C ALA A 410 -22.13 17.20 32.45
N PRO A 411 -23.32 17.78 32.75
CA PRO A 411 -24.58 17.04 32.71
C PRO A 411 -25.31 17.03 31.35
N GLU A 412 -26.06 15.94 31.09
CA GLU A 412 -27.02 15.82 29.99
C GLU A 412 -28.30 16.66 30.20
N PRO A 413 -28.94 17.16 29.13
CA PRO A 413 -30.28 17.76 29.20
C PRO A 413 -31.40 16.71 29.26
N SER A 414 -32.40 16.93 30.11
CA SER A 414 -33.55 16.03 30.27
C SER A 414 -34.53 16.06 29.08
N PRO A 415 -35.22 14.94 28.77
CA PRO A 415 -36.25 14.88 27.73
C PRO A 415 -37.63 15.36 28.22
N SER A 416 -38.49 15.73 27.27
CA SER A 416 -39.92 16.04 27.47
C SER A 416 -40.79 15.13 26.58
N PRO A 417 -42.09 14.92 26.88
CA PRO A 417 -42.73 13.62 26.67
C PRO A 417 -43.28 13.37 25.26
N SER A 418 -43.26 12.10 24.85
CA SER A 418 -43.91 11.58 23.65
C SER A 418 -45.26 10.90 24.01
N PRO A 419 -46.31 10.97 23.16
CA PRO A 419 -47.66 10.57 23.54
C PRO A 419 -47.89 9.04 23.52
N SER A 420 -48.82 8.62 24.38
CA SER A 420 -49.27 7.24 24.54
C SER A 420 -49.96 6.68 23.27
N MET A 421 -49.59 5.45 22.87
CA MET A 421 -50.42 4.62 22.00
C MET A 421 -50.70 3.26 22.64
N THR A 422 -51.99 2.95 22.71
CA THR A 422 -52.59 1.80 23.36
C THR A 422 -52.42 0.53 22.53
N LEU A 423 -52.02 -0.60 23.16
CA LEU A 423 -52.18 -1.93 22.57
C LEU A 423 -53.02 -2.83 23.49
N THR A 424 -54.02 -3.47 22.88
CA THR A 424 -54.99 -4.37 23.51
C THR A 424 -54.44 -5.79 23.67
N PRO A 425 -54.91 -6.59 24.65
CA PRO A 425 -54.38 -7.93 24.93
C PRO A 425 -55.20 -9.09 24.34
N SER A 426 -54.70 -10.33 24.57
CA SER A 426 -55.42 -11.63 24.60
C SER A 426 -55.29 -12.52 23.34
N PRO A 427 -55.42 -13.88 23.42
CA PRO A 427 -55.50 -14.77 24.60
C PRO A 427 -54.46 -15.92 24.67
N THR A 428 -54.42 -16.54 25.85
CA THR A 428 -53.73 -17.79 26.23
C THR A 428 -54.45 -19.06 25.72
N PRO A 429 -53.76 -20.22 25.64
CA PRO A 429 -54.24 -21.42 26.36
C PRO A 429 -53.09 -22.14 27.12
N LEU A 430 -53.19 -22.39 28.44
CA LEU A 430 -53.92 -23.44 29.18
C LEU A 430 -53.24 -24.83 29.20
N PHE A 431 -52.80 -25.24 30.39
CA PHE A 431 -52.18 -26.52 30.77
C PHE A 431 -53.17 -27.72 30.75
N PRO A 432 -52.68 -28.98 30.85
CA PRO A 432 -52.71 -29.72 32.14
C PRO A 432 -51.43 -30.59 32.43
N PRO A 433 -51.31 -31.30 33.59
CA PRO A 433 -50.02 -31.38 34.32
C PRO A 433 -49.54 -32.79 34.82
N ASN A 434 -48.48 -32.78 35.68
CA ASN A 434 -47.92 -33.87 36.53
C ASN A 434 -47.04 -34.92 35.79
N ILE A 435 -46.07 -35.64 36.40
CA ILE A 435 -45.94 -36.20 37.78
C ILE A 435 -44.47 -36.20 38.33
N MET A 436 -44.38 -35.95 39.64
CA MET A 436 -43.36 -36.28 40.68
C MET A 436 -42.15 -37.22 40.39
N LEU A 437 -41.00 -36.84 40.97
CA LEU A 437 -40.12 -37.65 41.87
C LEU A 437 -39.23 -36.66 42.66
N SER A 438 -39.35 -36.47 43.98
CA SER A 438 -38.70 -37.23 45.09
C SER A 438 -37.20 -37.48 44.89
N GLY A 439 -36.26 -37.05 45.76
CA GLY A 439 -36.36 -36.29 47.03
C GLY A 439 -34.99 -36.28 47.77
N SER A 440 -34.88 -35.57 48.92
CA SER A 440 -33.72 -35.49 49.84
C SER A 440 -32.41 -34.87 49.27
N ASP A 441 -31.58 -34.12 50.01
CA ASP A 441 -31.73 -33.55 51.37
C ASP A 441 -30.90 -32.26 51.54
N GLY A 442 -31.18 -31.53 52.63
CA GLY A 442 -30.60 -30.24 53.05
C GLY A 442 -29.06 -30.12 53.08
N THR A 443 -28.51 -28.92 53.22
CA THR A 443 -28.78 -27.98 54.33
C THR A 443 -28.68 -26.51 53.92
N GLY A 444 -29.50 -25.65 54.53
CA GLY A 444 -29.49 -24.20 54.26
C GLY A 444 -28.73 -23.37 55.29
N LEU A 445 -28.31 -22.17 54.88
CA LEU A 445 -28.01 -21.04 55.77
C LEU A 445 -28.75 -19.81 55.26
N VAL A 446 -29.61 -19.26 56.12
CA VAL A 446 -30.34 -18.01 55.89
C VAL A 446 -29.55 -16.87 56.51
N ALA A 447 -29.32 -15.79 55.75
CA ALA A 447 -28.78 -14.54 56.27
C ALA A 447 -29.76 -13.40 56.00
N THR A 448 -30.33 -12.84 57.07
CA THR A 448 -31.25 -11.69 57.05
C THR A 448 -30.47 -10.41 57.37
N PRO A 449 -30.69 -9.28 56.68
CA PRO A 449 -29.93 -8.05 56.94
C PRO A 449 -30.40 -7.32 58.21
N ALA A 450 -29.47 -6.66 58.90
CA ALA A 450 -29.70 -5.84 60.10
C ALA A 450 -28.67 -4.67 60.13
N PRO A 451 -28.86 -3.62 60.95
CA PRO A 451 -29.53 -2.40 60.48
C PRO A 451 -28.60 -1.18 60.29
N THR A 452 -29.12 -0.17 59.58
CA THR A 452 -28.46 1.12 59.30
C THR A 452 -28.18 1.95 60.56
N PRO A 453 -26.94 2.44 60.79
CA PRO A 453 -26.66 3.49 61.76
C PRO A 453 -26.89 4.90 61.18
N THR A 454 -27.39 5.79 62.03
CA THR A 454 -27.79 7.18 61.69
C THR A 454 -26.58 8.13 61.57
N ALA A 455 -26.72 9.16 60.72
CA ALA A 455 -25.71 10.20 60.54
C ALA A 455 -25.54 11.11 61.79
N SER A 456 -24.33 11.62 61.99
CA SER A 456 -23.95 12.64 62.98
C SER A 456 -23.38 13.86 62.23
N PRO A 457 -23.63 15.11 62.68
CA PRO A 457 -23.38 16.29 61.86
C PRO A 457 -21.89 16.63 61.68
N GLU A 458 -21.60 17.23 60.53
CA GLU A 458 -20.29 17.67 60.06
C GLU A 458 -19.96 19.09 60.60
N PRO A 459 -18.70 19.37 61.00
CA PRO A 459 -18.30 20.69 61.47
C PRO A 459 -18.06 21.68 60.32
N GLN A 460 -18.55 22.91 60.49
CA GLN A 460 -18.43 24.00 59.51
C GLN A 460 -16.97 24.51 59.40
N PRO A 461 -16.39 24.60 58.19
CA PRO A 461 -15.08 25.23 57.99
C PRO A 461 -15.09 26.74 58.20
N GLU A 462 -13.96 27.27 58.68
CA GLU A 462 -13.69 28.69 58.89
C GLU A 462 -13.25 29.36 57.56
N ALA A 463 -13.45 30.67 57.40
CA ALA A 463 -13.27 31.36 56.12
C ALA A 463 -11.80 31.76 55.85
N ASP A 464 -11.28 31.41 54.67
CA ASP A 464 -9.95 31.81 54.20
C ASP A 464 -9.86 33.31 53.82
N PRO A 465 -8.67 33.94 53.95
CA PRO A 465 -8.45 35.34 53.61
C PRO A 465 -8.33 35.58 52.09
N PRO A 466 -8.58 36.81 51.60
CA PRO A 466 -8.62 37.10 50.17
C PRO A 466 -7.22 37.07 49.50
N PRO A 467 -7.12 36.66 48.21
CA PRO A 467 -5.85 36.61 47.49
C PRO A 467 -5.30 38.00 47.16
N ALA A 468 -3.96 38.12 47.12
CA ALA A 468 -3.27 39.33 46.66
C ALA A 468 -3.28 39.47 45.12
N GLU A 469 -3.30 40.71 44.63
CA GLU A 469 -3.39 41.02 43.20
C GLU A 469 -2.11 40.63 42.44
N THR A 470 -2.29 40.03 41.26
CA THR A 470 -1.19 39.60 40.36
C THR A 470 -0.90 40.70 39.32
N PRO A 471 0.38 41.06 39.06
CA PRO A 471 0.70 42.16 38.15
C PRO A 471 0.36 41.86 36.68
N THR A 472 -0.12 42.87 35.97
CA THR A 472 -0.52 42.81 34.56
C THR A 472 0.69 42.68 33.62
N PRO A 473 0.65 41.81 32.59
CA PRO A 473 1.73 41.70 31.61
C PRO A 473 1.69 42.83 30.57
N THR A 474 2.88 43.31 30.18
CA THR A 474 3.10 44.30 29.11
C THR A 474 2.88 43.68 27.73
N PRO A 475 2.26 44.39 26.75
CA PRO A 475 2.02 43.83 25.42
C PRO A 475 3.30 43.62 24.59
N THR A 476 3.36 42.47 23.91
CA THR A 476 4.36 42.11 22.90
C THR A 476 4.10 42.86 21.58
N PRO A 477 5.14 43.34 20.86
CA PRO A 477 4.94 44.01 19.57
C PRO A 477 4.43 43.08 18.47
N GLU A 478 3.67 43.66 17.55
CA GLU A 478 3.02 43.02 16.41
C GLU A 478 4.03 42.57 15.33
N PRO A 479 3.85 41.38 14.70
CA PRO A 479 4.79 40.89 13.69
C PRO A 479 4.63 41.64 12.35
N THR A 480 5.75 42.12 11.80
CA THR A 480 5.82 42.66 10.44
C THR A 480 5.37 41.61 9.41
N PRO A 481 4.55 41.95 8.39
CA PRO A 481 4.16 41.00 7.36
C PRO A 481 5.38 40.47 6.61
N SER A 482 5.40 39.15 6.41
CA SER A 482 6.41 38.46 5.58
C SER A 482 6.28 38.93 4.13
N PRO A 483 7.40 39.15 3.40
CA PRO A 483 7.33 39.47 1.97
C PRO A 483 6.67 38.33 1.20
N THR A 484 5.85 38.70 0.20
CA THR A 484 5.32 37.78 -0.81
C THR A 484 6.51 37.08 -1.50
N PRO A 485 6.51 35.74 -1.66
CA PRO A 485 7.56 35.07 -2.41
C PRO A 485 7.58 35.55 -3.86
N GLU A 486 8.77 35.83 -4.39
CA GLU A 486 8.95 36.02 -5.83
C GLU A 486 8.59 34.72 -6.58
N PRO A 487 8.05 34.82 -7.80
CA PRO A 487 7.69 33.64 -8.58
C PRO A 487 8.94 32.78 -8.83
N THR A 488 8.86 31.52 -8.39
CA THR A 488 9.93 30.54 -8.60
C THR A 488 10.19 30.38 -10.10
N SER A 489 11.42 30.66 -10.52
CA SER A 489 11.79 30.64 -11.95
C SER A 489 11.59 29.24 -12.53
N GLY A 490 10.64 29.12 -13.47
CA GLY A 490 10.62 28.02 -14.43
C GLY A 490 11.86 28.04 -15.32
N PHE A 491 12.03 27.02 -16.15
CA PHE A 491 13.10 26.96 -17.16
C PHE A 491 12.78 27.80 -18.42
N LEU A 492 11.54 28.27 -18.55
CA LEU A 492 11.10 29.29 -19.48
C LEU A 492 11.05 30.64 -18.75
N THR A 493 11.40 31.73 -19.45
CA THR A 493 11.38 33.08 -18.84
C THR A 493 9.96 33.61 -18.65
N ALA A 494 9.02 33.13 -19.47
CA ALA A 494 7.58 33.30 -19.26
C ALA A 494 6.80 32.19 -19.99
N VAL A 495 5.64 31.85 -19.43
CA VAL A 495 4.57 31.13 -20.12
C VAL A 495 3.28 31.92 -19.94
N ASP A 496 2.65 32.29 -21.05
CA ASP A 496 1.36 32.98 -21.08
C ASP A 496 0.29 32.00 -21.60
N PHE A 497 -0.69 31.65 -20.78
CA PHE A 497 -1.92 30.98 -21.22
C PHE A 497 -3.05 32.01 -21.25
N TYR A 498 -3.60 32.30 -22.43
CA TYR A 498 -4.55 33.39 -22.61
C TYR A 498 -5.59 33.10 -23.68
N LYS A 499 -6.68 33.86 -23.63
CA LYS A 499 -7.76 33.84 -24.63
C LYS A 499 -7.76 35.16 -25.42
N ASP A 500 -7.72 35.08 -26.74
CA ASP A 500 -7.64 36.26 -27.61
C ASP A 500 -9.02 36.84 -27.98
N THR A 501 -9.01 38.05 -28.52
CA THR A 501 -10.20 38.70 -29.13
C THR A 501 -10.88 37.91 -30.28
N SER A 502 -10.27 36.85 -30.83
CA SER A 502 -10.89 35.94 -31.81
C SER A 502 -11.58 34.73 -31.18
N ASP A 503 -11.74 34.74 -29.85
CA ASP A 503 -12.40 33.73 -29.03
C ASP A 503 -11.62 32.39 -28.97
N LYS A 504 -10.30 32.44 -29.21
CA LYS A 504 -9.41 31.28 -29.22
C LYS A 504 -8.40 31.32 -28.08
N TYR A 505 -7.87 30.15 -27.74
CA TYR A 505 -6.91 29.97 -26.66
C TYR A 505 -5.50 29.78 -27.20
N PHE A 506 -4.53 30.43 -26.56
CA PHE A 506 -3.13 30.42 -26.95
C PHE A 506 -2.22 30.12 -25.76
N VAL A 507 -1.16 29.38 -26.06
CA VAL A 507 -0.02 29.18 -25.17
C VAL A 507 1.20 29.83 -25.81
N LYS A 508 1.78 30.83 -25.16
CA LYS A 508 3.01 31.47 -25.59
C LYS A 508 4.12 31.14 -24.60
N LEU A 509 5.25 30.67 -25.12
CA LEU A 509 6.46 30.35 -24.37
C LEU A 509 7.53 31.39 -24.68
N SER A 510 8.33 31.78 -23.70
CA SER A 510 9.49 32.68 -23.86
C SER A 510 10.75 32.11 -23.20
N TRP A 511 11.92 32.42 -23.77
CA TRP A 511 13.22 31.98 -23.25
C TRP A 511 14.34 32.97 -23.63
N ASP A 512 15.33 33.14 -22.75
CA ASP A 512 16.54 33.94 -23.06
C ASP A 512 17.49 33.23 -24.04
N LYS A 513 17.53 31.89 -23.99
CA LYS A 513 18.43 31.07 -24.78
C LYS A 513 17.79 29.76 -25.19
N TYR A 514 18.03 29.36 -26.44
CA TYR A 514 17.60 28.08 -27.01
C TYR A 514 18.80 27.15 -27.26
N PRO A 515 18.68 25.82 -27.01
CA PRO A 515 17.61 25.17 -26.24
C PRO A 515 17.67 25.60 -24.76
N PHE A 516 16.51 25.75 -24.13
CA PHE A 516 16.39 26.21 -22.73
C PHE A 516 16.74 25.12 -21.70
N ILE A 517 16.59 23.83 -22.05
CA ILE A 517 17.16 22.70 -21.30
C ILE A 517 17.94 21.80 -22.25
N ALA A 518 19.27 21.91 -22.28
CA ALA A 518 20.11 21.09 -23.15
C ALA A 518 20.35 19.67 -22.57
N THR A 519 19.39 18.75 -22.75
CA THR A 519 19.52 17.35 -22.27
C THR A 519 19.52 16.35 -23.42
N ASN A 520 20.62 15.60 -23.57
CA ASN A 520 20.82 14.62 -24.62
C ASN A 520 21.11 13.22 -24.05
N PHE A 521 20.35 12.23 -24.48
CA PHE A 521 20.50 10.84 -24.04
C PHE A 521 21.20 9.99 -25.09
N ASN A 522 22.32 9.37 -24.71
CA ASN A 522 22.97 8.36 -25.55
C ASN A 522 22.02 7.19 -25.83
N HIS A 523 22.16 6.63 -27.03
CA HIS A 523 21.42 5.45 -27.48
C HIS A 523 21.57 4.29 -26.49
N LEU A 524 20.46 3.70 -26.04
CA LEU A 524 20.43 2.75 -24.93
C LEU A 524 21.27 1.49 -25.17
N SER A 525 21.15 0.84 -26.34
CA SER A 525 21.97 -0.32 -26.68
C SER A 525 23.42 0.07 -27.07
N SER A 526 23.63 0.80 -28.17
CA SER A 526 24.96 1.13 -28.72
C SER A 526 25.82 2.13 -27.93
N LYS A 527 25.24 2.84 -26.95
CA LYS A 527 25.85 3.93 -26.16
C LYS A 527 26.41 5.11 -26.98
N GLN A 528 26.16 5.16 -28.28
CA GLN A 528 26.55 6.27 -29.14
C GLN A 528 25.67 7.50 -28.87
N PRO A 529 26.17 8.72 -29.10
CA PRO A 529 25.29 9.89 -29.17
C PRO A 529 24.27 9.70 -30.30
N PRO A 530 23.02 10.15 -30.12
CA PRO A 530 22.00 10.09 -31.16
C PRO A 530 22.35 11.01 -32.34
N VAL A 531 21.85 10.66 -33.54
CA VAL A 531 22.11 11.41 -34.78
C VAL A 531 21.32 12.73 -34.82
N HIS A 532 20.10 12.68 -34.28
CA HIS A 532 19.16 13.78 -34.15
C HIS A 532 18.72 13.88 -32.70
N ASN A 533 18.49 15.12 -32.23
CA ASN A 533 17.92 15.36 -30.92
C ASN A 533 16.64 16.15 -31.04
N TRP A 534 15.67 15.75 -30.23
CA TRP A 534 14.41 16.44 -30.09
C TRP A 534 14.05 16.54 -28.62
N HIS A 535 13.49 17.68 -28.28
CA HIS A 535 12.83 17.95 -27.02
C HIS A 535 11.32 17.98 -27.24
N VAL A 536 10.54 17.60 -26.23
CA VAL A 536 9.08 17.62 -26.31
C VAL A 536 8.50 18.29 -25.07
N ILE A 537 7.68 19.31 -25.29
CA ILE A 537 6.80 19.84 -24.24
C ILE A 537 5.42 19.22 -24.40
N ILE A 538 4.87 18.76 -23.28
CA ILE A 538 3.45 18.40 -23.17
C ILE A 538 2.81 19.35 -22.16
N PHE A 539 1.67 19.89 -22.56
CA PHE A 539 0.84 20.78 -21.75
C PHE A 539 -0.31 19.97 -21.14
N TYR A 540 -0.66 20.25 -19.90
CA TYR A 540 -1.66 19.53 -19.12
C TYR A 540 -2.68 20.52 -18.55
N LEU A 541 -3.96 20.35 -18.84
CA LEU A 541 -5.02 21.31 -18.50
C LEU A 541 -5.69 20.92 -17.17
N ASN A 542 -5.69 21.83 -16.19
CA ASN A 542 -6.36 21.69 -14.88
C ASN A 542 -5.90 20.52 -14.01
N HIS A 543 -4.70 20.01 -14.28
CA HIS A 543 -4.01 19.01 -13.47
C HIS A 543 -2.51 19.27 -13.54
N GLU A 544 -1.77 18.71 -12.58
CA GLU A 544 -0.32 18.82 -12.54
C GLU A 544 0.32 17.83 -13.51
N ALA A 545 1.36 18.28 -14.22
CA ALA A 545 2.02 17.48 -15.22
C ALA A 545 2.71 16.28 -14.53
N PRO A 546 2.48 15.05 -15.03
CA PRO A 546 2.86 13.85 -14.32
C PRO A 546 4.38 13.71 -14.21
N THR A 547 4.84 13.41 -12.99
CA THR A 547 6.24 13.12 -12.66
C THR A 547 6.66 11.67 -12.98
N THR A 548 5.75 10.86 -13.52
CA THR A 548 6.03 9.50 -13.99
C THR A 548 6.99 9.49 -15.18
N GLY A 549 7.82 8.45 -15.27
CA GLY A 549 8.98 8.39 -16.17
C GLY A 549 8.70 8.26 -17.68
N ASP A 550 9.67 7.70 -18.40
CA ASP A 550 9.72 7.61 -19.86
C ASP A 550 8.37 7.29 -20.54
N LEU A 551 7.96 8.17 -21.45
CA LEU A 551 6.78 7.96 -22.30
C LEU A 551 7.13 7.00 -23.44
N PHE A 552 6.51 5.83 -23.36
CA PHE A 552 6.54 4.78 -24.38
C PHE A 552 5.28 4.85 -25.24
N TRP A 553 5.43 5.24 -26.50
CA TRP A 553 4.31 5.39 -27.45
C TRP A 553 3.81 4.05 -28.00
N ILE A 554 3.30 3.17 -27.14
CA ILE A 554 2.68 1.90 -27.54
C ILE A 554 1.16 2.10 -27.70
N SER A 555 0.63 1.91 -28.90
CA SER A 555 -0.81 2.07 -29.17
C SER A 555 -1.63 0.89 -28.60
N TYR A 556 -2.55 1.19 -27.68
CA TYR A 556 -3.56 0.26 -27.15
C TYR A 556 -4.99 0.60 -27.64
N LYS A 557 -5.17 0.88 -28.94
CA LYS A 557 -6.51 0.85 -29.57
C LYS A 557 -6.48 0.03 -30.86
N GLN A 558 -7.36 -0.98 -30.92
CA GLN A 558 -7.37 -2.07 -31.89
C GLN A 558 -7.74 -1.70 -33.34
N SER A 559 -8.05 -0.44 -33.65
CA SER A 559 -8.57 -0.01 -34.96
C SER A 559 -7.58 0.74 -35.87
N ASP A 560 -6.62 1.49 -35.31
CA ASP A 560 -5.76 2.44 -36.05
C ASP A 560 -4.29 2.30 -35.66
N LEU A 561 -3.69 1.18 -36.06
CA LEU A 561 -2.26 0.97 -35.92
C LEU A 561 -1.48 1.97 -36.81
N TYR A 562 -0.42 2.56 -36.25
CA TYR A 562 0.63 3.36 -36.92
C TYR A 562 0.41 4.84 -37.30
N ARG A 563 -0.59 5.59 -36.80
CA ARG A 563 -0.79 7.00 -37.25
C ARG A 563 -0.55 8.16 -36.27
N SER A 564 -0.53 7.95 -34.96
CA SER A 564 -0.44 9.05 -33.95
C SER A 564 0.88 9.12 -33.16
N TRP A 565 1.89 8.35 -33.56
CA TRP A 565 3.11 8.11 -32.78
C TRP A 565 3.91 9.40 -32.57
N GLY A 566 4.18 9.77 -31.31
CA GLY A 566 4.87 11.00 -30.94
C GLY A 566 4.03 12.29 -30.99
N LEU A 567 2.73 12.24 -31.36
CA LEU A 567 1.86 13.42 -31.44
C LEU A 567 0.78 13.52 -30.36
N ILE A 568 0.43 12.42 -29.69
CA ILE A 568 -0.69 12.39 -28.74
C ILE A 568 -0.23 11.82 -27.40
N ALA A 569 0.06 12.74 -26.46
CA ALA A 569 0.16 12.43 -25.05
C ALA A 569 -1.21 12.08 -24.46
N PRO A 570 -1.30 11.09 -23.54
CA PRO A 570 -2.47 10.92 -22.67
C PRO A 570 -2.77 12.24 -21.95
N ASP A 571 -4.03 12.65 -21.99
CA ASP A 571 -4.60 13.83 -21.32
C ASP A 571 -3.92 15.19 -21.62
N GLY A 572 -2.95 15.21 -22.53
CA GLY A 572 -2.26 16.43 -22.93
C GLY A 572 -3.15 17.35 -23.77
N LEU A 573 -3.08 18.65 -23.47
CA LEU A 573 -3.72 19.72 -24.22
C LEU A 573 -3.14 19.78 -25.64
N LYS A 574 -4.00 19.63 -26.65
CA LYS A 574 -3.58 19.64 -28.06
C LYS A 574 -3.35 21.06 -28.57
N VAL A 575 -2.19 21.30 -29.15
CA VAL A 575 -1.80 22.54 -29.81
C VAL A 575 -1.61 22.34 -31.31
N LYS A 576 -1.46 23.44 -32.06
CA LYS A 576 -0.99 23.41 -33.46
C LYS A 576 0.23 24.29 -33.65
N TYR A 577 1.17 23.84 -34.49
CA TYR A 577 2.39 24.58 -34.79
C TYR A 577 2.90 24.32 -36.22
N PRO A 578 3.64 25.27 -36.84
CA PRO A 578 4.27 25.06 -38.13
C PRO A 578 5.50 24.16 -37.98
N ASN A 579 5.49 23.01 -38.65
CA ASN A 579 6.62 22.09 -38.64
C ASN A 579 7.65 22.44 -39.72
N CYS A 580 8.83 21.85 -39.59
CA CYS A 580 9.99 22.09 -40.46
C CYS A 580 9.80 21.64 -41.93
N LYS A 581 8.73 20.90 -42.26
CA LYS A 581 8.34 20.57 -43.64
C LYS A 581 7.28 21.55 -44.19
N SER A 582 7.10 22.70 -43.55
CA SER A 582 6.14 23.76 -43.93
C SER A 582 4.67 23.32 -43.91
N THR A 583 4.32 22.37 -43.04
CA THR A 583 2.93 21.94 -42.79
C THR A 583 2.52 22.20 -41.34
N MET A 584 1.22 22.25 -41.06
CA MET A 584 0.73 22.45 -39.69
C MET A 584 0.58 21.12 -38.96
N THR A 585 1.43 20.89 -37.96
CA THR A 585 1.24 19.78 -37.01
C THR A 585 0.10 20.12 -36.04
N LYS A 586 -0.65 19.09 -35.63
CA LYS A 586 -1.70 19.15 -34.60
C LYS A 586 -1.52 17.97 -33.66
N GLY A 587 -1.42 18.22 -32.36
CA GLY A 587 -1.16 17.18 -31.36
C GLY A 587 -0.89 17.77 -29.97
N SER A 588 -0.84 16.92 -28.95
CA SER A 588 -0.53 17.30 -27.56
C SER A 588 0.95 17.21 -27.21
N ALA A 589 1.80 16.89 -28.17
CA ALA A 589 3.26 16.98 -28.07
C ALA A 589 3.78 18.13 -28.96
N LEU A 590 4.41 19.14 -28.34
CA LEU A 590 5.18 20.17 -29.04
C LEU A 590 6.61 19.66 -29.24
N ILE A 591 6.94 19.23 -30.46
CA ILE A 591 8.27 18.69 -30.79
C ILE A 591 9.20 19.82 -31.22
N LEU A 592 10.33 19.97 -30.54
CA LEU A 592 11.32 21.04 -30.71
C LEU A 592 12.69 20.43 -31.09
N PRO A 593 13.36 20.88 -32.17
CA PRO A 593 14.67 20.35 -32.56
C PRO A 593 15.83 21.13 -31.92
N ASP A 594 16.90 20.45 -31.49
CA ASP A 594 18.07 21.09 -30.84
C ASP A 594 18.77 22.12 -31.75
N LYS A 595 18.85 21.82 -33.05
CA LYS A 595 19.68 22.51 -34.03
C LYS A 595 18.98 22.62 -35.39
N GLU A 596 19.43 23.58 -36.19
CA GLU A 596 19.03 23.70 -37.59
C GLU A 596 19.40 22.41 -38.36
N GLY A 597 18.43 21.83 -39.07
CA GLY A 597 18.57 20.59 -39.82
C GLY A 597 17.96 19.34 -39.18
N ASP A 598 17.63 19.34 -37.88
CA ASP A 598 16.94 18.22 -37.20
C ASP A 598 15.43 18.20 -37.51
N CYS A 599 15.12 18.03 -38.79
CA CYS A 599 13.79 18.07 -39.38
C CYS A 599 13.20 16.68 -39.67
N GLU A 600 13.91 15.61 -39.32
CA GLU A 600 13.33 14.26 -39.43
C GLU A 600 12.20 14.06 -38.42
N ALA A 601 11.30 13.15 -38.78
CA ALA A 601 10.16 12.82 -37.93
C ALA A 601 10.63 12.07 -36.68
N LEU A 602 10.00 12.32 -35.54
CA LEU A 602 10.25 11.52 -34.35
C LEU A 602 9.83 10.06 -34.63
N SER A 603 10.79 9.14 -34.55
CA SER A 603 10.59 7.71 -34.87
C SER A 603 10.12 7.44 -36.32
N ASP A 604 10.61 8.21 -37.29
CA ASP A 604 10.29 8.08 -38.73
C ASP A 604 8.79 8.23 -39.07
N ASN A 605 7.95 8.66 -38.12
CA ASN A 605 6.52 8.81 -38.31
C ASN A 605 6.18 10.16 -38.99
N HIS A 606 5.95 10.16 -40.30
CA HIS A 606 5.77 11.35 -41.15
C HIS A 606 4.92 12.55 -40.64
N PRO A 607 3.88 12.44 -39.78
CA PRO A 607 3.22 13.63 -39.20
C PRO A 607 3.93 14.24 -37.97
N SER A 608 4.88 13.54 -37.33
CA SER A 608 5.58 13.95 -36.09
C SER A 608 6.81 14.85 -36.30
N HIS A 609 6.77 15.72 -37.32
CA HIS A 609 7.88 16.63 -37.59
C HIS A 609 8.02 17.72 -36.50
N SER A 610 9.28 18.03 -36.19
CA SER A 610 9.67 19.10 -35.28
C SER A 610 9.23 20.49 -35.76
N HIS A 611 9.09 21.44 -34.83
CA HIS A 611 8.83 22.84 -35.14
C HIS A 611 9.89 23.40 -36.10
N ILE A 612 9.49 24.33 -36.98
CA ILE A 612 10.45 25.02 -37.83
C ILE A 612 11.49 25.79 -36.98
N PHE A 613 12.77 25.46 -37.13
CA PHE A 613 13.85 25.97 -36.27
C PHE A 613 14.00 27.51 -36.34
N SER A 614 13.79 28.11 -37.51
CA SER A 614 13.82 29.57 -37.67
C SER A 614 12.75 30.30 -36.84
N GLY A 615 11.65 29.62 -36.49
CA GLY A 615 10.61 30.12 -35.59
C GLY A 615 10.94 29.99 -34.09
N LEU A 616 12.13 29.48 -33.74
CA LEU A 616 12.62 29.37 -32.35
C LEU A 616 13.74 30.37 -32.05
N ALA A 617 14.34 30.97 -33.09
CA ALA A 617 15.36 32.01 -32.95
C ALA A 617 14.80 33.35 -32.40
N SER A 618 13.48 33.51 -32.37
CA SER A 618 12.75 34.69 -31.86
C SER A 618 12.71 34.83 -30.33
N GLY A 619 13.28 33.89 -29.56
CA GLY A 619 13.19 33.90 -28.10
C GLY A 619 11.80 33.56 -27.55
N SER A 620 10.84 33.25 -28.42
CA SER A 620 9.48 32.88 -28.06
C SER A 620 8.76 32.15 -29.20
N VAL A 621 7.75 31.36 -28.84
CA VAL A 621 6.79 30.72 -29.76
C VAL A 621 5.37 30.86 -29.22
N THR A 622 4.40 31.09 -30.09
CA THR A 622 2.96 31.14 -29.76
C THR A 622 2.23 30.00 -30.47
N LEU A 623 1.41 29.29 -29.71
CA LEU A 623 0.75 28.04 -30.10
C LEU A 623 -0.76 28.22 -29.91
N GLU A 624 -1.57 27.97 -30.94
CA GLU A 624 -3.04 27.93 -30.76
C GLU A 624 -3.43 26.57 -30.17
N ALA A 625 -4.13 26.57 -29.04
CA ALA A 625 -4.74 25.38 -28.48
C ALA A 625 -6.00 25.02 -29.28
N LEU A 626 -6.16 23.75 -29.63
CA LEU A 626 -7.28 23.31 -30.45
C LEU A 626 -8.61 23.38 -29.67
N SER A 627 -9.67 23.82 -30.34
CA SER A 627 -11.01 23.93 -29.72
C SER A 627 -11.58 22.59 -29.22
N GLU A 628 -11.11 21.46 -29.75
CA GLU A 628 -11.51 20.12 -29.31
C GLU A 628 -11.12 19.81 -27.85
N ASN A 629 -10.09 20.47 -27.30
CA ASN A 629 -9.73 20.37 -25.88
C ASN A 629 -10.84 20.87 -24.96
N PHE A 630 -11.70 21.76 -25.46
CA PHE A 630 -12.70 22.53 -24.70
C PHE A 630 -14.13 22.10 -25.06
N SER A 631 -14.27 20.86 -25.57
CA SER A 631 -15.54 20.31 -26.04
C SER A 631 -16.46 19.85 -24.90
N SER A 632 -15.91 19.58 -23.71
CA SER A 632 -16.64 19.22 -22.49
C SER A 632 -16.99 20.43 -21.62
N ALA A 633 -16.10 21.42 -21.55
CA ALA A 633 -16.27 22.65 -20.78
C ALA A 633 -15.49 23.82 -21.43
N THR A 634 -16.00 25.05 -21.27
CA THR A 634 -15.31 26.27 -21.71
C THR A 634 -14.38 26.76 -20.59
N PRO A 635 -13.10 27.03 -20.88
CA PRO A 635 -12.18 27.54 -19.87
C PRO A 635 -12.57 28.89 -19.26
N VAL A 636 -12.29 29.04 -17.97
CA VAL A 636 -12.58 30.18 -17.10
C VAL A 636 -11.26 30.81 -16.63
N ALA A 637 -11.10 32.10 -16.94
CA ALA A 637 -9.90 32.85 -16.55
C ALA A 637 -9.73 32.91 -15.02
N GLY A 638 -8.48 32.78 -14.55
CA GLY A 638 -8.13 32.75 -13.13
C GLY A 638 -8.52 31.46 -12.38
N GLN A 639 -9.19 30.50 -13.03
CA GLN A 639 -9.52 29.19 -12.45
C GLN A 639 -8.77 28.07 -13.17
N ASP A 640 -8.94 28.00 -14.48
CA ASP A 640 -8.28 26.99 -15.30
C ASP A 640 -6.82 27.34 -15.55
N TYR A 641 -5.95 26.34 -15.63
CA TYR A 641 -4.51 26.52 -15.78
C TYR A 641 -3.88 25.44 -16.65
N ILE A 642 -2.71 25.75 -17.21
CA ILE A 642 -1.82 24.72 -17.77
C ILE A 642 -0.62 24.48 -16.85
N SER A 643 -0.19 23.23 -16.79
CA SER A 643 1.13 22.82 -16.30
C SER A 643 1.92 22.15 -17.43
N LEU A 644 3.25 22.06 -17.29
CA LEU A 644 4.15 21.61 -18.37
C LEU A 644 5.04 20.46 -17.89
N ALA A 645 5.20 19.43 -18.71
CA ALA A 645 6.33 18.50 -18.59
C ALA A 645 7.21 18.56 -19.84
N TYR A 646 8.51 18.46 -19.59
CA TYR A 646 9.57 18.57 -20.56
C TYR A 646 10.33 17.25 -20.68
N TYR A 647 10.38 16.73 -21.90
CA TYR A 647 10.98 15.44 -22.24
C TYR A 647 12.10 15.63 -23.26
N ALA A 648 13.06 14.72 -23.28
CA ALA A 648 14.05 14.60 -24.36
C ALA A 648 14.05 13.20 -24.98
N PHE A 649 14.36 13.16 -26.27
CA PHE A 649 14.42 11.93 -27.04
C PHE A 649 15.51 10.98 -26.55
N GLN A 650 15.17 9.69 -26.46
CA GLN A 650 16.11 8.62 -26.16
C GLN A 650 15.95 7.45 -27.14
N ALA A 651 16.98 7.21 -27.95
CA ALA A 651 17.02 6.12 -28.92
C ALA A 651 17.40 4.77 -28.28
N GLY A 652 17.00 3.67 -28.92
CA GLY A 652 17.60 2.35 -28.68
C GLY A 652 16.84 1.42 -27.75
N TYR A 653 15.52 1.57 -27.64
CA TYR A 653 14.66 0.51 -27.10
C TYR A 653 14.48 -0.56 -28.20
N GLU A 654 14.81 -1.82 -27.94
CA GLU A 654 14.89 -2.83 -29.01
C GLU A 654 13.49 -3.30 -29.51
N PRO A 655 13.36 -3.73 -30.77
CA PRO A 655 14.33 -3.60 -31.87
C PRO A 655 14.20 -2.27 -32.65
N ASN A 656 13.07 -1.57 -32.51
CA ASN A 656 12.69 -0.39 -33.31
C ASN A 656 12.03 0.72 -32.49
N ASN A 657 12.14 0.68 -31.16
CA ASN A 657 11.45 1.61 -30.27
C ASN A 657 12.35 2.81 -29.90
N TYR A 658 11.70 3.96 -29.79
CA TYR A 658 12.30 5.19 -29.30
C TYR A 658 11.40 5.71 -28.16
N GLY A 659 12.01 6.28 -27.12
CA GLY A 659 11.29 6.83 -25.97
C GLY A 659 11.43 8.34 -25.88
N LEU A 660 10.47 8.97 -25.20
CA LEU A 660 10.65 10.32 -24.67
C LEU A 660 10.87 10.20 -23.17
N ARG A 661 12.06 10.55 -22.70
CA ARG A 661 12.40 10.48 -21.29
C ARG A 661 12.07 11.79 -20.60
N LEU A 662 11.39 11.73 -19.46
CA LEU A 662 11.11 12.91 -18.64
C LEU A 662 12.44 13.53 -18.19
N VAL A 663 12.58 14.84 -18.39
CA VAL A 663 13.76 15.63 -18.04
C VAL A 663 13.44 16.62 -16.93
N SER A 664 12.30 17.30 -17.01
CA SER A 664 11.80 18.18 -15.95
C SER A 664 10.28 18.29 -16.00
N VAL A 665 9.66 18.50 -14.85
CA VAL A 665 8.31 19.08 -14.75
C VAL A 665 8.47 20.57 -14.41
N ASP A 666 7.60 21.43 -14.93
CA ASP A 666 7.47 22.80 -14.45
C ASP A 666 6.49 22.83 -13.27
N PRO A 667 6.90 23.22 -12.06
CA PRO A 667 6.02 23.28 -10.90
C PRO A 667 5.02 24.45 -10.95
N VAL A 668 5.17 25.39 -11.90
CA VAL A 668 4.32 26.58 -11.98
C VAL A 668 3.00 26.28 -12.69
N LYS A 669 1.88 26.69 -12.06
CA LYS A 669 0.54 26.67 -12.66
C LYS A 669 0.29 27.96 -13.42
N TYR A 670 0.22 27.88 -14.73
CA TYR A 670 -0.01 29.04 -15.60
C TYR A 670 -1.51 29.18 -15.87
N TYR A 671 -2.17 29.95 -14.99
CA TYR A 671 -3.60 30.24 -15.07
C TYR A 671 -3.97 30.98 -16.36
N LEU A 672 -5.11 30.60 -16.92
CA LEU A 672 -5.73 31.27 -18.05
C LEU A 672 -6.01 32.73 -17.69
N ARG A 673 -5.63 33.64 -18.58
CA ARG A 673 -5.99 35.06 -18.50
C ARG A 673 -6.93 35.44 -19.63
N GLU A 674 -7.85 36.37 -19.36
CA GLU A 674 -8.44 37.17 -20.42
C GLU A 674 -7.36 38.10 -21.00
N ASP A 675 -7.54 38.53 -22.26
CA ASP A 675 -6.48 39.10 -23.10
C ASP A 675 -5.68 40.23 -22.41
N VAL A 676 -4.36 40.19 -22.55
CA VAL A 676 -3.44 41.22 -22.05
C VAL A 676 -2.75 41.84 -23.26
N GLU A 677 -3.09 43.10 -23.57
CA GLU A 677 -2.36 43.93 -24.55
C GLU A 677 -0.88 44.15 -24.17
#